data_AF-A0A0A9YA88-F1
#
_entry.id   AF-A0A0A9YA88-F1
#
_cell.length_a   1.000
_cell.length_b   1.000
_cell.length_c   1.000
_cell.angle_alpha   90.00
_cell.angle_beta   90.00
_cell.angle_gamma   90.00
#
_symmetry.space_group_name_H-M   'P 1'
#
loop_
_entity.id
_entity.type
_entity.pdbx_description
1 polymer ?
#
loop_
_entity_poly.entity_id
_entity_poly.type
_entity_poly.pdbx_seq_one_letter_code
_entity_poly.pdbx_strand_id
1 'polypeptide(L)'
;MYSISRVLFTVYRTAVRQSFSHNNSILRIHPVGRRVSSTADNALGYVRLYSTEPSEKHGKKDRMKEPSGKHDKLNSKTTQSTGDESHSFKAETQMLLDMVANSLYSDKEVFLRELISNSCDALEKLRFKNIETAIPQTQGNEDLKIEISANKQEMVLVIEDTGVGMTKDELIKNLGTIARSGSRAFIEDMKKKGKSDLSNSVIGQFGVGFYSAFMVAKKVEVHTRSSSDKSGYKWTCDGSSTFYVEPVEKESVGTKIILHLKPEAREFADSQRVEDLVKKYSNFVRFPIKLNGNQINSVEPLWVMDPKTVTMDKHTEFYKFLSNSFDKPRFVLHYKADAPVNINALIYFPEGKPGLFQGHEDGECGISLYARRVLIKSKATEIVPKWLRFVKGVIDSEDIPLNISRELLQNSSLLRKLKSVITNRILKFLLDKSTKETKEYLKFYDDYSLFLKEGIILGESQTEKEDIAKLLRYESSTLPAGETTSFLEYRKNMKEDQKKIYYLVAPSRELAETSPYLEAVKEKNVEVLFCYQQYDEAVLMQLKEFNSCSIISVENELRRGSQDSHIATPGGLTESEIDGLTGWMKSYLKDKVDTVRINNKLDSHPCIVTVEEMSMARHFIKTQKHGLTDDMIYSLLRPRFEINPRHPLMKKLFLLKDSDVQVAELLTEQLYKNCLVTAGLILDPRNAIQKLNEIFELILKKY
;
A
#
# COMPACT_ATOMS: atom_id res chain seq x y z
N MET A 1 -11.38 -34.50 -11.97
CA MET A 1 -12.21 -33.29 -11.73
C MET A 1 -11.46 -32.16 -11.00
N TYR A 2 -10.69 -32.40 -9.93
CA TYR A 2 -10.00 -31.34 -9.15
C TYR A 2 -8.79 -30.62 -9.80
N SER A 3 -8.33 -31.03 -10.99
CA SER A 3 -7.07 -30.54 -11.58
C SER A 3 -7.21 -29.23 -12.39
N ILE A 4 -8.23 -29.12 -13.26
CA ILE A 4 -8.38 -27.98 -14.19
C ILE A 4 -8.82 -26.70 -13.45
N SER A 5 -9.75 -26.81 -12.51
CA SER A 5 -10.19 -25.67 -11.68
C SER A 5 -9.03 -25.07 -10.86
N ARG A 6 -8.12 -25.90 -10.33
CA ARG A 6 -6.91 -25.44 -9.61
C ARG A 6 -5.91 -24.74 -10.54
N VAL A 7 -5.72 -25.24 -11.75
CA VAL A 7 -4.83 -24.62 -12.75
C VAL A 7 -5.40 -23.28 -13.19
N LEU A 8 -6.67 -23.21 -13.58
CA LEU A 8 -7.34 -21.96 -13.93
C LEU A 8 -7.30 -20.98 -12.74
N PHE A 9 -7.49 -21.44 -11.51
CA PHE A 9 -7.47 -20.58 -10.32
C PHE A 9 -6.08 -20.00 -10.05
N THR A 10 -5.03 -20.79 -10.28
CA THR A 10 -3.63 -20.35 -10.11
C THR A 10 -3.22 -19.39 -11.21
N VAL A 11 -3.55 -19.69 -12.47
CA VAL A 11 -3.32 -18.82 -13.62
C VAL A 11 -4.09 -17.52 -13.46
N TYR A 12 -5.36 -17.58 -13.05
CA TYR A 12 -6.21 -16.44 -12.79
C TYR A 12 -5.65 -15.54 -11.69
N ARG A 13 -5.30 -16.10 -10.52
CA ARG A 13 -4.74 -15.33 -9.41
C ARG A 13 -3.42 -14.67 -9.79
N THR A 14 -2.60 -15.35 -10.58
CA THR A 14 -1.31 -14.85 -11.06
C THR A 14 -1.52 -13.76 -12.11
N ALA A 15 -2.39 -13.98 -13.09
CA ALA A 15 -2.70 -13.05 -14.18
C ALA A 15 -3.42 -11.79 -13.71
N VAL A 16 -4.34 -11.89 -12.73
CA VAL A 16 -4.99 -10.72 -12.12
C VAL A 16 -3.97 -9.92 -11.32
N ARG A 17 -3.19 -10.57 -10.43
CA ARG A 17 -2.12 -9.89 -9.70
C ARG A 17 -1.10 -9.27 -10.65
N GLN A 18 -0.77 -9.97 -11.73
CA GLN A 18 0.07 -9.46 -12.80
C GLN A 18 -0.61 -8.36 -13.60
N SER A 19 -1.91 -8.33 -13.84
CA SER A 19 -2.56 -7.20 -14.53
C SER A 19 -2.54 -5.93 -13.66
N PHE A 20 -2.68 -6.11 -12.34
CA PHE A 20 -2.46 -5.07 -11.35
C PHE A 20 -0.96 -4.74 -11.13
N SER A 21 -0.01 -5.58 -11.59
CA SER A 21 1.44 -5.39 -11.39
C SER A 21 2.29 -5.15 -12.66
N HIS A 22 1.90 -5.63 -13.84
CA HIS A 22 2.57 -5.54 -15.15
C HIS A 22 2.18 -4.27 -15.91
N ASN A 23 1.10 -3.63 -15.46
CA ASN A 23 0.96 -2.21 -15.65
C ASN A 23 2.15 -1.41 -15.05
N ASN A 24 3.08 -2.01 -14.27
CA ASN A 24 4.34 -1.37 -13.84
C ASN A 24 5.56 -1.68 -14.75
N SER A 25 5.44 -2.33 -15.90
CA SER A 25 6.63 -2.66 -16.71
C SER A 25 6.36 -2.98 -18.17
N ILE A 26 6.12 -1.94 -18.98
CA ILE A 26 6.39 -2.01 -20.43
C ILE A 26 7.12 -0.72 -20.81
N LEU A 27 8.45 -0.81 -20.91
CA LEU A 27 9.29 -0.14 -21.93
C LEU A 27 10.78 -0.33 -21.60
N ARG A 28 11.34 -1.46 -22.02
CA ARG A 28 12.74 -1.54 -22.49
C ARG A 28 12.81 -2.58 -23.60
N ILE A 29 12.66 -2.15 -24.84
CA ILE A 29 13.12 -2.90 -26.00
C ILE A 29 14.11 -1.99 -26.73
N HIS A 30 15.40 -2.30 -26.61
CA HIS A 30 16.38 -1.98 -27.64
C HIS A 30 17.02 -3.31 -28.10
N PRO A 31 17.21 -3.51 -29.42
CA PRO A 31 17.68 -4.76 -29.96
C PRO A 31 19.21 -4.78 -29.99
N VAL A 32 19.83 -5.75 -29.31
CA VAL A 32 21.18 -6.19 -29.69
C VAL A 32 21.21 -7.71 -29.63
N GLY A 33 21.29 -8.31 -30.81
CA GLY A 33 21.37 -9.74 -30.97
C GLY A 33 22.70 -10.31 -30.48
N ARG A 34 22.62 -11.44 -29.77
CA ARG A 34 23.64 -12.49 -29.82
C ARG A 34 22.97 -13.84 -29.58
N ARG A 35 23.08 -14.70 -30.61
CA ARG A 35 22.73 -16.12 -30.55
C ARG A 35 23.62 -16.82 -29.53
N VAL A 36 23.05 -17.59 -28.62
CA VAL A 36 23.68 -18.83 -28.11
C VAL A 36 22.60 -19.89 -27.93
N SER A 37 22.96 -21.08 -28.40
CA SER A 37 22.16 -22.29 -28.62
C SER A 37 21.75 -23.02 -27.34
N SER A 38 20.69 -23.81 -27.51
CA SER A 38 20.17 -24.89 -26.68
C SER A 38 21.22 -25.78 -26.01
N THR A 39 20.96 -26.16 -24.76
CA THR A 39 20.82 -27.56 -24.31
C THR A 39 20.21 -27.57 -22.91
N ALA A 40 19.11 -28.31 -22.74
CA ALA A 40 18.56 -28.71 -21.45
C ALA A 40 19.32 -29.94 -20.96
N ASP A 41 19.67 -29.99 -19.67
CA ASP A 41 19.75 -31.25 -18.94
C ASP A 41 19.74 -31.07 -17.41
N ASN A 42 19.24 -32.13 -16.77
CA ASN A 42 18.75 -32.26 -15.40
C ASN A 42 19.74 -31.95 -14.26
N ALA A 43 19.22 -31.35 -13.17
CA ALA A 43 19.62 -31.68 -11.79
C ALA A 43 18.63 -31.12 -10.74
N LEU A 44 17.78 -31.99 -10.20
CA LEU A 44 16.95 -31.73 -9.01
C LEU A 44 17.74 -32.12 -7.76
N GLY A 45 18.18 -31.12 -6.98
CA GLY A 45 18.81 -31.30 -5.67
C GLY A 45 17.84 -30.96 -4.54
N TYR A 46 17.48 -31.97 -3.75
CA TYR A 46 16.65 -31.88 -2.54
C TYR A 46 17.38 -31.10 -1.41
N VAL A 47 16.72 -30.10 -0.83
CA VAL A 47 17.12 -29.49 0.46
C VAL A 47 16.12 -29.94 1.54
N ARG A 48 16.66 -30.55 2.60
CA ARG A 48 15.95 -31.18 3.71
C ARG A 48 15.63 -30.13 4.79
N LEU A 49 14.36 -29.85 5.05
CA LEU A 49 13.88 -29.06 6.19
C LEU A 49 13.48 -30.02 7.33
N TYR A 50 14.01 -29.83 8.53
CA TYR A 50 13.55 -30.53 9.73
C TYR A 50 12.33 -29.81 10.31
N SER A 51 11.19 -30.50 10.37
CA SER A 51 10.02 -30.11 11.16
C SER A 51 9.99 -30.90 12.47
N THR A 52 9.72 -30.23 13.58
CA THR A 52 9.36 -30.84 14.86
C THR A 52 7.84 -30.84 15.01
N GLU A 53 7.25 -31.99 15.29
CA GLU A 53 5.88 -32.13 15.80
C GLU A 53 5.82 -33.22 16.90
N PRO A 54 4.75 -33.23 17.73
CA PRO A 54 4.82 -33.47 19.18
C PRO A 54 4.22 -34.82 19.63
N SER A 55 4.42 -35.17 20.90
CA SER A 55 3.66 -36.24 21.57
C SER A 55 3.30 -35.88 23.03
N GLU A 56 2.01 -35.83 23.32
CA GLU A 56 1.41 -36.05 24.66
C GLU A 56 1.59 -37.55 25.05
N LYS A 57 1.50 -38.07 26.29
CA LYS A 57 0.53 -37.85 27.39
C LYS A 57 0.87 -38.82 28.58
N HIS A 58 0.32 -38.53 29.78
CA HIS A 58 0.12 -39.38 31.01
C HIS A 58 1.17 -39.37 32.16
N GLY A 59 0.90 -38.60 33.23
CA GLY A 59 0.11 -39.08 34.40
C GLY A 59 0.77 -39.82 35.59
N LYS A 60 1.00 -39.06 36.69
CA LYS A 60 0.89 -39.38 38.16
C LYS A 60 2.06 -40.00 38.98
N LYS A 61 2.46 -39.17 39.98
CA LYS A 61 2.76 -39.38 41.42
C LYS A 61 3.66 -40.55 41.87
N ASP A 62 4.77 -40.22 42.55
CA ASP A 62 4.89 -40.51 43.99
C ASP A 62 6.02 -39.73 44.70
N ARG A 63 5.77 -39.39 45.97
CA ARG A 63 6.73 -38.82 46.94
C ARG A 63 7.47 -39.97 47.62
N MET A 64 8.78 -39.84 47.88
CA MET A 64 9.39 -39.95 49.22
C MET A 64 10.93 -40.01 49.21
N LYS A 65 11.49 -39.22 50.15
CA LYS A 65 12.63 -39.49 51.05
C LYS A 65 14.07 -39.51 50.51
N GLU A 66 14.86 -38.58 51.04
CA GLU A 66 16.31 -38.71 51.23
C GLU A 66 16.67 -39.95 52.04
N PRO A 67 17.89 -40.49 51.85
CA PRO A 67 18.78 -40.53 53.01
C PRO A 67 20.25 -40.21 52.71
N SER A 68 20.83 -39.40 53.60
CA SER A 68 22.14 -39.51 54.26
C SER A 68 23.37 -40.07 53.51
N GLY A 69 24.43 -39.26 53.49
CA GLY A 69 25.64 -39.63 54.24
C GLY A 69 26.88 -40.10 53.46
N LYS A 70 27.85 -39.17 53.39
CA LYS A 70 29.31 -39.34 53.57
C LYS A 70 30.18 -39.91 52.42
N HIS A 71 31.03 -38.99 51.98
CA HIS A 71 32.45 -39.12 51.64
C HIS A 71 32.83 -40.05 50.48
N ASP A 72 33.21 -39.42 49.36
CA ASP A 72 34.58 -39.64 48.88
C ASP A 72 35.15 -38.35 48.26
N LYS A 73 36.29 -37.93 48.82
CA LYS A 73 37.13 -36.87 48.27
C LYS A 73 37.95 -37.49 47.13
N LEU A 74 37.60 -37.21 45.88
CA LEU A 74 38.54 -37.34 44.78
C LEU A 74 38.97 -35.96 44.32
N ASN A 75 40.26 -35.70 44.54
CA ASN A 75 41.03 -34.56 44.05
C ASN A 75 40.79 -34.34 42.55
N SER A 76 39.99 -33.34 42.17
CA SER A 76 40.22 -32.64 40.92
C SER A 76 41.28 -31.57 41.19
N LYS A 77 42.52 -31.89 40.80
CA LYS A 77 43.60 -30.91 40.68
C LYS A 77 43.06 -29.73 39.90
N THR A 78 42.94 -28.61 40.59
CA THR A 78 42.76 -27.28 40.02
C THR A 78 43.98 -27.04 39.14
N THR A 79 43.86 -27.27 37.83
CA THR A 79 44.65 -26.51 36.88
C THR A 79 44.21 -25.06 37.06
N GLN A 80 44.99 -24.32 37.84
CA GLN A 80 44.97 -22.86 37.84
C GLN A 80 45.10 -22.45 36.37
N SER A 81 43.99 -22.03 35.75
CA SER A 81 44.09 -21.20 34.55
C SER A 81 44.78 -19.93 35.02
N THR A 82 46.02 -19.77 34.58
CA THR A 82 46.78 -18.55 34.73
C THR A 82 46.02 -17.44 34.03
N GLY A 83 45.37 -16.58 34.83
CA GLY A 83 44.83 -15.27 34.44
C GLY A 83 43.76 -15.28 33.37
N ASP A 84 42.49 -15.03 33.74
CA ASP A 84 41.54 -14.50 32.78
C ASP A 84 42.02 -13.08 32.38
N GLU A 85 42.78 -12.99 31.29
CA GLU A 85 43.16 -11.71 30.72
C GLU A 85 41.93 -11.03 30.12
N SER A 86 41.38 -10.06 30.86
CA SER A 86 40.35 -9.16 30.38
C SER A 86 40.97 -8.08 29.49
N HIS A 87 40.63 -8.10 28.21
CA HIS A 87 41.01 -7.08 27.24
C HIS A 87 39.81 -6.17 26.94
N SER A 88 40.02 -4.85 26.95
CA SER A 88 38.98 -3.91 26.52
C SER A 88 38.94 -3.81 24.99
N PHE A 89 37.75 -3.64 24.42
CA PHE A 89 37.61 -3.34 23.01
C PHE A 89 38.32 -2.02 22.69
N LYS A 90 39.22 -2.06 21.70
CA LYS A 90 39.86 -0.88 21.12
C LYS A 90 39.14 -0.54 19.82
N ALA A 91 39.03 0.74 19.52
CA ALA A 91 38.49 1.23 18.26
C ALA A 91 39.50 2.14 17.58
N GLU A 92 39.65 1.99 16.27
CA GLU A 92 40.51 2.85 15.47
C GLU A 92 39.74 4.12 15.07
N THR A 93 40.03 5.22 15.77
CA THR A 93 39.31 6.50 15.64
C THR A 93 39.28 7.01 14.20
N GLN A 94 40.39 6.88 13.46
CA GLN A 94 40.48 7.34 12.08
C GLN A 94 39.53 6.56 11.15
N MET A 95 39.48 5.23 11.30
CA MET A 95 38.57 4.39 10.51
C MET A 95 37.10 4.66 10.87
N LEU A 96 36.79 4.98 12.13
CA LEU A 96 35.44 5.37 12.53
C LEU A 96 35.01 6.71 11.95
N LEU A 97 35.90 7.72 11.94
CA LEU A 97 35.64 9.01 11.29
C LEU A 97 35.42 8.82 9.78
N ASP A 98 36.26 8.01 9.14
CA ASP A 98 36.14 7.69 7.72
C ASP A 98 34.83 6.98 7.40
N MET A 99 34.43 6.00 8.23
CA MET A 99 33.15 5.30 8.08
C MET A 99 31.95 6.25 8.23
N VAL A 100 31.99 7.18 9.21
CA VAL A 100 30.91 8.17 9.39
C VAL A 100 30.86 9.15 8.21
N ALA A 101 32.02 9.54 7.67
CA ALA A 101 32.11 10.48 6.56
C ALA A 101 31.80 9.85 5.18
N ASN A 102 32.05 8.56 4.97
CA ASN A 102 31.97 7.95 3.64
C ASN A 102 30.94 6.82 3.52
N SER A 103 30.48 6.23 4.62
CA SER A 103 29.70 4.98 4.59
C SER A 103 28.37 5.02 5.35
N LEU A 104 28.18 5.99 6.24
CA LEU A 104 27.00 6.02 7.12
C LEU A 104 25.77 6.67 6.47
N TYR A 105 25.98 7.69 5.64
CA TYR A 105 24.92 8.44 4.96
C TYR A 105 24.97 8.16 3.46
N SER A 106 23.80 8.00 2.85
CA SER A 106 23.72 7.78 1.40
C SER A 106 23.87 9.08 0.60
N ASP A 107 23.46 10.20 1.19
CA ASP A 107 23.49 11.51 0.56
C ASP A 107 24.32 12.50 1.40
N LYS A 108 25.18 13.27 0.73
CA LYS A 108 26.00 14.30 1.37
C LYS A 108 25.14 15.41 1.96
N GLU A 109 23.99 15.74 1.36
CA GLU A 109 23.08 16.81 1.79
C GLU A 109 22.68 16.74 3.28
N VAL A 110 22.72 15.53 3.84
CA VAL A 110 22.26 15.19 5.19
C VAL A 110 23.06 15.89 6.29
N PHE A 111 24.30 16.31 6.01
CA PHE A 111 25.11 17.02 7.02
C PHE A 111 24.37 18.24 7.58
N LEU A 112 23.65 18.97 6.72
CA LEU A 112 22.94 20.18 7.11
C LEU A 112 21.76 19.85 8.04
N ARG A 113 21.04 18.75 7.77
CA ARG A 113 19.99 18.23 8.66
C ARG A 113 20.54 17.89 10.03
N GLU A 114 21.69 17.23 10.11
CA GLU A 114 22.31 16.85 11.39
C GLU A 114 22.75 18.07 12.21
N LEU A 115 23.40 19.05 11.56
CA LEU A 115 23.87 20.26 12.25
C LEU A 115 22.69 21.13 12.72
N ILE A 116 21.65 21.31 11.91
CA ILE A 116 20.43 22.02 12.32
C ILE A 116 19.73 21.28 13.46
N SER A 117 19.70 19.94 13.43
CA SER A 117 19.13 19.14 14.53
C SER A 117 19.89 19.35 15.84
N ASN A 118 21.22 19.42 15.79
CA ASN A 118 22.04 19.70 16.98
C ASN A 118 21.79 21.11 17.53
N SER A 119 21.67 22.11 16.65
CA SER A 119 21.31 23.47 17.04
C SER A 119 19.92 23.53 17.68
N CYS A 120 18.94 22.80 17.13
CA CYS A 120 17.61 22.68 17.73
C CYS A 120 17.65 22.05 19.13
N ASP A 121 18.44 20.99 19.33
CA ASP A 121 18.66 20.38 20.64
C ASP A 121 19.29 21.36 21.64
N ALA A 122 20.25 22.16 21.19
CA ALA A 122 20.92 23.16 22.03
C ALA A 122 19.94 24.28 22.46
N LEU A 123 19.07 24.72 21.55
CA LEU A 123 18.03 25.72 21.81
C LEU A 123 16.95 25.18 22.77
N GLU A 124 16.48 23.94 22.59
CA GLU A 124 15.52 23.32 23.52
C GLU A 124 16.12 23.16 24.93
N LYS A 125 17.39 22.75 25.06
CA LYS A 125 18.08 22.68 26.36
C LYS A 125 18.15 24.04 27.05
N LEU A 126 18.50 25.09 26.31
CA LEU A 126 18.57 26.45 26.87
C LEU A 126 17.19 26.94 27.28
N ARG A 127 16.19 26.78 26.41
CA ARG A 127 14.80 27.14 26.70
C ARG A 127 14.30 26.48 27.98
N PHE A 128 14.60 25.19 28.16
CA PHE A 128 14.25 24.48 29.39
C PHE A 128 14.97 25.03 30.62
N LYS A 129 16.29 25.25 30.53
CA LYS A 129 17.09 25.81 31.62
C LYS A 129 16.54 27.17 32.07
N ASN A 130 16.10 28.01 31.13
CA ASN A 130 15.49 29.31 31.43
C ASN A 130 14.15 29.17 32.16
N ILE A 131 13.32 28.19 31.79
CA ILE A 131 12.06 27.88 32.49
C ILE A 131 12.34 27.39 33.92
N GLU A 132 13.31 26.50 34.10
CA GLU A 132 13.64 25.92 35.41
C GLU A 132 14.25 26.93 36.39
N THR A 133 15.00 27.91 35.89
CA THR A 133 15.64 28.95 36.70
C THR A 133 14.75 30.16 36.97
N ALA A 134 13.48 30.14 36.52
CA ALA A 134 12.51 31.22 36.67
C ALA A 134 13.02 32.60 36.24
N ILE A 135 13.98 32.64 35.30
CA ILE A 135 14.39 33.89 34.66
C ILE A 135 13.18 34.34 33.84
N PRO A 136 12.55 35.49 34.16
CA PRO A 136 11.37 35.94 33.44
C PRO A 136 11.69 36.01 31.95
N GLN A 137 10.80 35.51 31.10
CA GLN A 137 10.87 35.67 29.65
C GLN A 137 10.68 37.16 29.31
N THR A 138 11.68 37.99 29.56
CA THR A 138 11.74 39.35 29.05
C THR A 138 12.19 39.38 27.59
N GLN A 139 12.54 38.22 27.04
CA GLN A 139 13.07 38.01 25.70
C GLN A 139 12.25 36.92 25.00
N GLY A 140 11.59 37.29 23.91
CA GLY A 140 10.72 36.39 23.15
C GLY A 140 11.48 35.24 22.48
N ASN A 141 10.76 34.32 21.82
CA ASN A 141 11.36 33.27 20.98
C ASN A 141 12.29 33.82 19.88
N GLU A 142 12.27 35.13 19.60
CA GLU A 142 13.13 35.78 18.59
C GLU A 142 14.63 35.72 18.94
N ASP A 143 14.98 35.52 20.22
CA ASP A 143 16.37 35.38 20.65
C ASP A 143 16.89 33.93 20.51
N LEU A 144 16.00 32.93 20.40
CA LEU A 144 16.33 31.53 20.18
C LEU A 144 16.22 31.19 18.69
N LYS A 145 17.35 31.24 17.97
CA LYS A 145 17.39 31.15 16.51
C LYS A 145 18.61 30.39 16.02
N ILE A 146 18.55 30.00 14.75
CA ILE A 146 19.65 29.44 13.98
C ILE A 146 19.93 30.39 12.82
N GLU A 147 21.17 30.86 12.69
CA GLU A 147 21.64 31.69 11.58
C GLU A 147 22.60 30.87 10.71
N ILE A 148 22.31 30.82 9.41
CA ILE A 148 23.11 30.15 8.41
C ILE A 148 23.67 31.22 7.46
N SER A 149 24.97 31.18 7.19
CA SER A 149 25.61 32.05 6.21
C SER A 149 26.39 31.23 5.19
N ALA A 150 26.14 31.45 3.91
CA ALA A 150 26.77 30.70 2.83
C ALA A 150 27.58 31.65 1.92
N ASN A 151 28.89 31.40 1.79
CA ASN A 151 29.79 32.22 0.99
C ASN A 151 30.49 31.38 -0.08
N LYS A 152 30.08 31.56 -1.34
CA LYS A 152 30.55 30.80 -2.50
C LYS A 152 31.97 31.16 -2.92
N GLN A 153 32.42 32.39 -2.68
CA GLN A 153 33.78 32.84 -2.98
C GLN A 153 34.78 32.18 -2.03
N GLU A 154 34.51 32.23 -0.73
CA GLU A 154 35.38 31.66 0.31
C GLU A 154 35.20 30.14 0.47
N MET A 155 34.15 29.57 -0.13
CA MET A 155 33.74 28.17 0.05
C MET A 155 33.53 27.83 1.53
N VAL A 156 32.84 28.72 2.23
CA VAL A 156 32.55 28.61 3.65
C VAL A 156 31.04 28.56 3.87
N LEU A 157 30.62 27.62 4.69
CA LEU A 157 29.27 27.55 5.24
C LEU A 157 29.35 27.69 6.77
N VAL A 158 28.58 28.61 7.32
CA VAL A 158 28.53 28.90 8.75
C VAL A 158 27.13 28.58 9.27
N ILE A 159 27.05 27.89 10.41
CA ILE A 159 25.81 27.63 11.14
C ILE A 159 26.03 28.10 12.58
N GLU A 160 25.22 29.05 13.04
CA GLU A 160 25.32 29.62 14.38
C GLU A 160 23.97 29.50 15.09
N ASP A 161 23.97 28.90 16.28
CA ASP A 161 22.80 28.86 17.16
C ASP A 161 23.03 29.69 18.42
N THR A 162 21.94 30.22 18.96
CA THR A 162 21.90 30.91 20.25
C THR A 162 21.53 29.96 21.40
N GLY A 163 21.87 28.67 21.26
CA GLY A 163 21.53 27.62 22.22
C GLY A 163 22.41 27.60 23.46
N VAL A 164 22.36 26.50 24.22
CA VAL A 164 23.01 26.39 25.55
C VAL A 164 24.54 26.51 25.52
N GLY A 165 25.18 26.32 24.35
CA GLY A 165 26.62 26.30 24.17
C GLY A 165 27.31 25.11 24.87
N MET A 166 28.64 25.09 24.85
CA MET A 166 29.44 24.04 25.51
C MET A 166 30.57 24.66 26.33
N THR A 167 30.88 24.03 27.46
CA THR A 167 32.12 24.27 28.22
C THR A 167 33.31 23.57 27.54
N LYS A 168 34.55 23.91 27.93
CA LYS A 168 35.76 23.21 27.46
C LYS A 168 35.66 21.69 27.64
N ASP A 169 35.16 21.26 28.79
CA ASP A 169 34.98 19.86 29.13
C ASP A 169 33.96 19.17 28.22
N GLU A 170 32.83 19.84 27.96
CA GLU A 170 31.80 19.33 27.05
C GLU A 170 32.29 19.28 25.61
N LEU A 171 33.08 20.26 25.15
CA LEU A 171 33.71 20.22 23.82
C LEU A 171 34.57 18.97 23.66
N ILE A 172 35.48 18.71 24.61
CA ILE A 172 36.39 17.57 24.57
C ILE A 172 35.61 16.25 24.68
N LYS A 173 34.64 16.18 25.59
CA LYS A 173 33.87 14.96 25.86
C LYS A 173 32.85 14.65 24.76
N ASN A 174 32.15 15.64 24.22
CA ASN A 174 31.05 15.43 23.26
C ASN A 174 31.51 15.48 21.80
N LEU A 175 32.41 16.40 21.42
CA LEU A 175 32.93 16.49 20.06
C LEU A 175 34.25 15.73 19.86
N GLY A 176 34.98 15.44 20.94
CA GLY A 176 36.22 14.67 20.88
C GLY A 176 36.05 13.16 21.07
N THR A 177 34.84 12.69 21.42
CA THR A 177 34.55 11.25 21.58
C THR A 177 33.45 10.84 20.61
N ILE A 178 33.76 9.92 19.70
CA ILE A 178 32.78 9.37 18.75
C ILE A 178 31.75 8.51 19.50
N ALA A 179 30.49 8.57 19.07
CA ALA A 179 29.36 7.85 19.66
C ALA A 179 28.99 8.29 21.10
N ARG A 180 29.44 9.48 21.51
CA ARG A 180 29.01 10.12 22.77
C ARG A 180 28.06 11.27 22.47
N SER A 181 26.86 11.24 23.05
CA SER A 181 25.84 12.28 22.88
C SER A 181 25.51 12.96 24.21
N GLY A 182 25.83 14.25 24.33
CA GLY A 182 25.37 15.08 25.44
C GLY A 182 23.84 15.23 25.46
N SER A 183 23.19 15.19 24.30
CA SER A 183 21.71 15.18 24.20
C SER A 183 21.11 13.91 24.80
N ARG A 184 21.75 12.76 24.62
CA ARG A 184 21.30 11.50 25.24
C ARG A 184 21.43 11.55 26.77
N ALA A 185 22.56 12.02 27.28
CA ALA A 185 22.77 12.15 28.73
C ALA A 185 21.72 13.09 29.36
N PHE A 186 21.38 14.19 28.68
CA PHE A 186 20.32 15.09 29.08
C PHE A 186 18.93 14.40 29.10
N ILE A 187 18.60 13.62 28.07
CA ILE A 187 17.36 12.84 28.01
C ILE A 187 17.25 11.87 29.20
N GLU A 188 18.33 11.14 29.52
CA GLU A 188 18.36 10.20 30.64
C GLU A 188 18.18 10.91 31.99
N ASP A 189 18.78 12.08 32.18
CA ASP A 189 18.58 12.91 33.38
C ASP A 189 17.13 13.41 33.50
N MET A 190 16.54 13.89 32.39
CA MET A 190 15.15 14.36 32.39
C MET A 190 14.14 13.24 32.66
N LYS A 191 14.38 12.03 32.13
CA LYS A 191 13.57 10.85 32.44
C LYS A 191 13.61 10.51 33.93
N LYS A 192 14.79 10.58 34.56
CA LYS A 192 14.93 10.37 36.02
C LYS A 192 14.18 11.43 36.83
N LYS A 193 14.07 12.65 36.32
CA LYS A 193 13.32 13.77 36.92
C LYS A 193 11.81 13.75 36.63
N GLY A 194 11.28 12.72 35.96
CA GLY A 194 9.85 12.60 35.65
C GLY A 194 9.32 13.58 34.60
N LYS A 195 10.19 14.26 33.84
CA LYS A 195 9.82 15.25 32.81
C LYS A 195 9.79 14.59 31.41
N SER A 196 8.81 13.72 31.15
CA SER A 196 8.71 12.91 29.92
C SER A 196 8.56 13.74 28.63
N ASP A 197 7.75 14.80 28.66
CA ASP A 197 7.45 15.62 27.48
C ASP A 197 8.69 16.29 26.89
N LEU A 198 9.70 16.54 27.73
CA LEU A 198 11.00 17.12 27.35
C LEU A 198 11.98 16.09 26.81
N SER A 199 11.90 14.84 27.25
CA SER A 199 12.68 13.74 26.65
C SER A 199 12.26 13.48 25.19
N ASN A 200 11.05 13.91 24.84
CA ASN A 200 10.44 13.72 23.54
C ASN A 200 10.72 14.85 22.53
N SER A 201 11.25 16.00 22.95
CA SER A 201 11.60 17.10 22.02
C SER A 201 13.03 17.01 21.47
N VAL A 202 13.95 16.38 22.21
CA VAL A 202 15.39 16.30 21.85
C VAL A 202 15.65 15.21 20.80
N ILE A 203 16.26 15.57 19.69
CA ILE A 203 16.40 14.71 18.51
C ILE A 203 17.66 13.83 18.58
N GLY A 204 18.79 14.35 19.07
CA GLY A 204 20.11 13.69 19.00
C GLY A 204 20.32 12.54 19.99
N GLN A 205 20.51 11.30 19.51
CA GLN A 205 20.68 10.10 20.36
C GLN A 205 22.01 9.35 20.16
N PHE A 206 22.60 9.38 18.96
CA PHE A 206 23.72 8.51 18.58
C PHE A 206 25.11 9.11 18.83
N GLY A 207 25.26 10.44 18.83
CA GLY A 207 26.56 11.08 19.04
C GLY A 207 27.54 10.96 17.86
N VAL A 208 27.01 10.81 16.64
CA VAL A 208 27.81 10.73 15.40
C VAL A 208 27.45 11.80 14.36
N GLY A 209 26.27 12.43 14.48
CA GLY A 209 25.76 13.36 13.47
C GLY A 209 26.65 14.59 13.23
N PHE A 210 27.42 15.05 14.22
CA PHE A 210 28.37 16.16 14.04
C PHE A 210 29.44 15.85 12.98
N TYR A 211 29.95 14.62 12.93
CA TYR A 211 31.03 14.24 12.02
C TYR A 211 30.57 14.11 10.56
N SER A 212 29.25 14.14 10.30
CA SER A 212 28.70 14.30 8.95
C SER A 212 29.20 15.59 8.26
N ALA A 213 29.66 16.60 9.03
CA ALA A 213 30.32 17.78 8.50
C ALA A 213 31.54 17.45 7.63
N PHE A 214 32.30 16.40 7.97
CA PHE A 214 33.50 16.00 7.21
C PHE A 214 33.19 15.31 5.89
N MET A 215 31.91 15.01 5.59
CA MET A 215 31.50 14.60 4.24
C MET A 215 31.75 15.73 3.23
N VAL A 216 31.54 16.97 3.66
CA VAL A 216 31.54 18.17 2.81
C VAL A 216 32.68 19.15 3.13
N ALA A 217 33.24 19.10 4.35
CA ALA A 217 34.27 20.02 4.81
C ALA A 217 35.65 19.37 4.88
N LYS A 218 36.69 20.11 4.50
CA LYS A 218 38.11 19.76 4.74
C LYS A 218 38.61 20.21 6.11
N LYS A 219 37.91 21.17 6.73
CA LYS A 219 38.22 21.70 8.06
C LYS A 219 36.95 22.22 8.71
N VAL A 220 36.78 21.92 9.99
CA VAL A 220 35.66 22.36 10.82
C VAL A 220 36.21 23.15 12.00
N GLU A 221 35.67 24.35 12.21
CA GLU A 221 35.94 25.18 13.39
C GLU A 221 34.64 25.36 14.18
N VAL A 222 34.69 25.21 15.50
CA VAL A 222 33.54 25.38 16.39
C VAL A 222 33.89 26.40 17.43
N HIS A 223 33.22 27.55 17.40
CA HIS A 223 33.34 28.60 18.41
C HIS A 223 32.11 28.54 19.33
N THR A 224 32.31 28.33 20.62
CA THR A 224 31.18 28.17 21.55
C THR A 224 31.43 28.88 22.86
N ARG A 225 30.34 29.36 23.46
CA ARG A 225 30.30 29.82 24.85
C ARG A 225 29.08 29.23 25.54
N SER A 226 29.32 28.54 26.65
CA SER A 226 28.25 27.97 27.47
C SER A 226 27.41 29.05 28.13
N SER A 227 26.12 28.79 28.32
CA SER A 227 25.26 29.61 29.20
C SER A 227 25.66 29.55 30.68
N SER A 228 26.56 28.62 31.05
CA SER A 228 27.05 28.41 32.41
C SER A 228 28.48 28.93 32.63
N ASP A 229 29.16 29.42 31.59
CA ASP A 229 30.57 29.86 31.64
C ASP A 229 30.71 31.20 30.90
N LYS A 230 31.56 32.10 31.41
CA LYS A 230 31.87 33.37 30.73
C LYS A 230 32.92 33.20 29.63
N SER A 231 33.68 32.12 29.67
CA SER A 231 34.80 31.86 28.76
C SER A 231 34.32 31.25 27.43
N GLY A 232 34.80 31.80 26.31
CA GLY A 232 34.60 31.21 24.99
C GLY A 232 35.74 30.26 24.63
N TYR A 233 35.43 29.25 23.82
CA TYR A 233 36.41 28.29 23.32
C TYR A 233 36.25 28.07 21.82
N LYS A 234 37.39 27.84 21.15
CA LYS A 234 37.48 27.43 19.76
C LYS A 234 38.00 26.00 19.68
N TRP A 235 37.25 25.14 18.99
CA TRP A 235 37.64 23.78 18.63
C TRP A 235 37.94 23.73 17.14
N THR A 236 39.04 23.09 16.73
CA THR A 236 39.44 22.96 15.32
C THR A 236 39.85 21.54 14.98
N CYS A 237 39.36 21.01 13.85
CA CYS A 237 39.76 19.72 13.30
C CYS A 237 39.70 19.73 11.77
N ASP A 238 40.64 19.04 11.13
CA ASP A 238 40.75 18.85 9.68
C ASP A 238 40.26 17.47 9.20
N GLY A 239 39.60 16.72 10.08
CA GLY A 239 39.16 15.34 9.82
C GLY A 239 40.22 14.28 10.13
N SER A 240 41.37 14.69 10.67
CA SER A 240 42.36 13.78 11.26
C SER A 240 41.92 13.27 12.64
N SER A 241 42.73 12.38 13.22
CA SER A 241 42.52 11.82 14.55
C SER A 241 42.71 12.82 15.69
N THR A 242 43.19 14.03 15.40
CA THR A 242 43.55 15.05 16.40
C THR A 242 42.72 16.32 16.20
N PHE A 243 42.30 16.93 17.31
CA PHE A 243 41.65 18.23 17.33
C PHE A 243 42.32 19.15 18.35
N TYR A 244 42.15 20.45 18.17
CA TYR A 244 42.74 21.48 19.03
C TYR A 244 41.64 22.29 19.72
N VAL A 245 41.86 22.64 20.99
CA VAL A 245 40.96 23.49 21.77
C VAL A 245 41.73 24.65 22.37
N GLU A 246 41.33 25.88 22.06
CA GLU A 246 41.94 27.11 22.55
C GLU A 246 40.88 28.09 23.10
N PRO A 247 41.22 28.93 24.10
CA PRO A 247 40.34 30.01 24.53
C PRO A 247 40.13 31.04 23.40
N VAL A 248 38.93 31.58 23.28
CA VAL A 248 38.61 32.65 22.33
C VAL A 248 37.62 33.64 22.94
N GLU A 249 37.71 34.90 22.56
CA GLU A 249 36.67 35.89 22.90
C GLU A 249 35.40 35.61 22.08
N LYS A 250 34.31 35.26 22.78
CA LYS A 250 32.98 35.13 22.20
C LYS A 250 31.95 35.74 23.16
N GLU A 251 31.35 36.85 22.76
CA GLU A 251 30.39 37.59 23.59
C GLU A 251 28.96 37.02 23.57
N SER A 252 28.63 36.16 22.62
CA SER A 252 27.31 35.52 22.50
C SER A 252 27.29 34.10 23.07
N VAL A 253 26.21 33.73 23.77
CA VAL A 253 25.98 32.34 24.20
C VAL A 253 25.58 31.51 22.98
N GLY A 254 26.03 30.26 22.92
CA GLY A 254 25.67 29.33 21.86
C GLY A 254 26.88 28.82 21.09
N THR A 255 26.66 28.36 19.86
CA THR A 255 27.67 27.65 19.08
C THR A 255 27.67 28.12 17.64
N LYS A 256 28.85 28.45 17.12
CA LYS A 256 29.11 28.81 15.72
C LYS A 256 30.02 27.76 15.09
N ILE A 257 29.51 27.05 14.10
CA ILE A 257 30.21 26.02 13.34
C ILE A 257 30.58 26.61 11.98
N ILE A 258 31.86 26.57 11.64
CA ILE A 258 32.41 27.07 10.37
C ILE A 258 32.94 25.86 9.61
N LEU A 259 32.34 25.61 8.45
CA LEU A 259 32.71 24.55 7.53
C LEU A 259 33.51 25.13 6.39
N HIS A 260 34.79 24.78 6.32
CA HIS A 260 35.63 25.05 5.16
C HIS A 260 35.40 23.93 4.15
N LEU A 261 34.65 24.20 3.10
CA LEU A 261 34.16 23.18 2.18
C LEU A 261 35.29 22.61 1.31
N LYS A 262 35.12 21.36 0.90
CA LYS A 262 35.92 20.72 -0.14
C LYS A 262 35.53 21.28 -1.52
N PRO A 263 36.42 21.29 -2.52
CA PRO A 263 36.11 21.81 -3.86
C PRO A 263 34.86 21.17 -4.49
N GLU A 264 34.70 19.85 -4.33
CA GLU A 264 33.56 19.08 -4.82
C GLU A 264 32.24 19.35 -4.07
N ALA A 265 32.31 20.01 -2.91
CA ALA A 265 31.17 20.35 -2.07
C ALA A 265 30.78 21.84 -2.17
N ARG A 266 31.31 22.56 -3.18
CA ARG A 266 31.08 24.00 -3.41
C ARG A 266 29.60 24.37 -3.54
N GLU A 267 28.75 23.45 -3.98
CA GLU A 267 27.29 23.67 -4.06
C GLU A 267 26.68 24.05 -2.71
N PHE A 268 27.22 23.58 -1.58
CA PHE A 268 26.70 23.88 -0.25
C PHE A 268 27.09 25.28 0.28
N ALA A 269 27.89 26.03 -0.47
CA ALA A 269 28.11 27.46 -0.24
C ALA A 269 27.19 28.34 -1.11
N ASP A 270 26.31 27.75 -1.92
CA ASP A 270 25.30 28.47 -2.67
C ASP A 270 24.03 28.68 -1.82
N SER A 271 23.57 29.93 -1.72
CA SER A 271 22.45 30.26 -0.84
C SER A 271 21.14 29.60 -1.29
N GLN A 272 20.88 29.49 -2.60
CA GLN A 272 19.66 28.84 -3.09
C GLN A 272 19.67 27.36 -2.72
N ARG A 273 20.82 26.70 -2.90
CA ARG A 273 20.98 25.29 -2.55
C ARG A 273 20.75 25.06 -1.05
N VAL A 274 21.32 25.90 -0.19
CA VAL A 274 21.13 25.81 1.27
C VAL A 274 19.66 26.02 1.62
N GLU A 275 18.98 26.98 1.01
CA GLU A 275 17.56 27.23 1.22
C GLU A 275 16.71 26.01 0.85
N ASP A 276 16.96 25.39 -0.30
CA ASP A 276 16.25 24.19 -0.77
C ASP A 276 16.44 23.02 0.21
N LEU A 277 17.65 22.84 0.74
CA LEU A 277 17.94 21.79 1.73
C LEU A 277 17.25 22.02 3.07
N VAL A 278 17.22 23.28 3.54
CA VAL A 278 16.48 23.62 4.77
C VAL A 278 14.99 23.39 4.56
N LYS A 279 14.43 23.80 3.41
CA LYS A 279 13.02 23.53 3.06
C LYS A 279 12.72 22.04 2.94
N LYS A 280 13.68 21.23 2.48
CA LYS A 280 13.52 19.77 2.38
C LYS A 280 13.51 19.09 3.75
N TYR A 281 14.50 19.36 4.61
CA TYR A 281 14.73 18.56 5.82
C TYR A 281 14.25 19.21 7.12
N SER A 282 14.22 20.55 7.17
CA SER A 282 14.13 21.32 8.41
C SER A 282 13.09 22.44 8.37
N ASN A 283 12.19 22.45 7.37
CA ASN A 283 11.18 23.51 7.20
C ASN A 283 10.22 23.63 8.39
N PHE A 284 10.10 22.58 9.18
CA PHE A 284 9.10 22.45 10.25
C PHE A 284 9.71 22.40 11.65
N VAL A 285 11.03 22.65 11.76
CA VAL A 285 11.65 22.76 13.09
C VAL A 285 11.06 23.94 13.86
N ARG A 286 11.09 23.84 15.19
CA ARG A 286 10.40 24.80 16.07
C ARG A 286 11.00 26.20 16.10
N PHE A 287 12.30 26.33 15.83
CA PHE A 287 13.02 27.61 15.96
C PHE A 287 13.20 28.30 14.60
N PRO A 288 13.21 29.64 14.55
CA PRO A 288 13.53 30.38 13.35
C PRO A 288 14.92 30.02 12.81
N ILE A 289 14.99 29.72 11.51
CA ILE A 289 16.21 29.54 10.72
C ILE A 289 16.30 30.75 9.79
N LYS A 290 17.38 31.52 9.92
CA LYS A 290 17.69 32.65 9.04
C LYS A 290 18.86 32.28 8.14
N LEU A 291 18.71 32.47 6.83
CA LEU A 291 19.79 32.35 5.85
C LEU A 291 20.18 33.75 5.38
N ASN A 292 21.44 34.15 5.62
CA ASN A 292 21.96 35.48 5.31
C ASN A 292 21.04 36.62 5.81
N GLY A 293 20.45 36.45 6.99
CA GLY A 293 19.53 37.42 7.62
C GLY A 293 18.04 37.20 7.32
N ASN A 294 17.68 36.44 6.29
CA ASN A 294 16.29 36.20 5.90
C ASN A 294 15.74 34.91 6.51
N GLN A 295 14.58 34.96 7.17
CA GLN A 295 13.95 33.74 7.72
C GLN A 295 13.39 32.86 6.61
N ILE A 296 13.77 31.57 6.59
CA ILE A 296 13.43 30.64 5.50
C ILE A 296 12.43 29.55 5.88
N ASN A 297 12.34 29.17 7.17
CA ASN A 297 11.33 28.23 7.65
C ASN A 297 10.09 28.99 8.16
N SER A 298 9.17 29.31 7.25
CA SER A 298 7.94 30.06 7.56
C SER A 298 6.67 29.22 7.52
N VAL A 299 6.75 27.96 7.10
CA VAL A 299 5.56 27.11 6.94
C VAL A 299 5.14 26.50 8.28
N GLU A 300 3.89 26.74 8.68
CA GLU A 300 3.34 26.17 9.92
C GLU A 300 3.17 24.64 9.80
N PRO A 301 3.59 23.86 10.80
CA PRO A 301 3.42 22.40 10.80
C PRO A 301 1.96 22.04 11.16
N LEU A 302 1.06 22.09 10.18
CA LEU A 302 -0.38 21.95 10.41
C LEU A 302 -0.77 20.65 11.12
N TRP A 303 -0.03 19.55 10.92
CA TRP A 303 -0.34 18.25 11.52
C TRP A 303 -0.23 18.23 13.06
N VAL A 304 0.60 19.09 13.66
CA VAL A 304 0.71 19.21 15.13
C VAL A 304 -0.25 20.24 15.72
N MET A 305 -0.87 21.10 14.90
CA MET A 305 -1.83 22.10 15.36
C MET A 305 -3.16 21.45 15.76
N ASP A 306 -3.99 22.14 16.54
CA ASP A 306 -5.36 21.68 16.82
C ASP A 306 -6.16 21.67 15.50
N PRO A 307 -6.71 20.52 15.06
CA PRO A 307 -7.53 20.45 13.85
C PRO A 307 -8.63 21.50 13.76
N LYS A 308 -9.19 21.94 14.90
CA LYS A 308 -10.27 22.95 14.94
C LYS A 308 -9.80 24.37 14.59
N THR A 309 -8.50 24.62 14.68
CA THR A 309 -7.89 25.94 14.44
C THR A 309 -7.35 26.10 13.03
N VAL A 310 -7.30 25.02 12.25
CA VAL A 310 -6.75 25.01 10.89
C VAL A 310 -7.89 25.22 9.89
N THR A 311 -7.82 26.31 9.11
CA THR A 311 -8.82 26.61 8.08
C THR A 311 -8.58 25.77 6.82
N MET A 312 -9.61 25.65 5.97
CA MET A 312 -9.49 24.94 4.69
C MET A 312 -8.49 25.61 3.73
N ASP A 313 -8.33 26.94 3.80
CA ASP A 313 -7.35 27.66 3.00
C ASP A 313 -5.91 27.28 3.39
N LYS A 314 -5.63 27.23 4.71
CA LYS A 314 -4.35 26.71 5.22
C LYS A 314 -4.11 25.27 4.76
N HIS A 315 -5.13 24.42 4.82
CA HIS A 315 -5.04 23.05 4.29
C HIS A 315 -4.73 23.01 2.80
N THR A 316 -5.35 23.89 2.01
CA THR A 316 -5.15 23.94 0.55
C THR A 316 -3.74 24.42 0.21
N GLU A 317 -3.25 25.48 0.85
CA GLU A 317 -1.88 25.97 0.66
C GLU A 317 -0.84 24.92 1.06
N PHE A 318 -1.04 24.29 2.23
CA PHE A 318 -0.14 23.26 2.70
C PHE A 318 -0.20 21.98 1.85
N TYR A 319 -1.37 21.61 1.34
CA TYR A 319 -1.52 20.53 0.37
C TYR A 319 -0.70 20.81 -0.89
N LYS A 320 -0.86 22.00 -1.51
CA LYS A 320 -0.11 22.41 -2.70
C LYS A 320 1.40 22.44 -2.47
N PHE A 321 1.83 22.90 -1.29
CA PHE A 321 3.23 22.86 -0.87
C PHE A 321 3.79 21.42 -0.83
N LEU A 322 3.02 20.45 -0.33
CA LEU A 322 3.46 19.05 -0.25
C LEU A 322 3.41 18.31 -1.59
N SER A 323 2.35 18.54 -2.38
CA SER A 323 2.06 17.79 -3.60
C SER A 323 2.73 18.37 -4.85
N ASN A 324 3.20 19.62 -4.79
CA ASN A 324 3.54 20.42 -5.97
C ASN A 324 2.41 20.44 -7.01
N SER A 325 1.16 20.41 -6.56
CA SER A 325 -0.02 20.42 -7.42
C SER A 325 -0.74 21.77 -7.40
N PHE A 326 -1.58 21.99 -8.41
CA PHE A 326 -2.38 23.21 -8.54
C PHE A 326 -3.82 23.03 -8.03
N ASP A 327 -4.25 21.79 -7.80
CA ASP A 327 -5.57 21.46 -7.30
C ASP A 327 -5.68 21.66 -5.77
N LYS A 328 -6.81 21.26 -5.20
CA LYS A 328 -7.12 21.35 -3.77
C LYS A 328 -7.48 19.96 -3.23
N PRO A 329 -7.41 19.74 -1.91
CA PRO A 329 -7.87 18.48 -1.34
C PRO A 329 -9.40 18.39 -1.39
N ARG A 330 -9.94 17.28 -1.91
CA ARG A 330 -11.35 16.92 -1.79
C ARG A 330 -11.69 16.59 -0.33
N PHE A 331 -10.84 15.81 0.32
CA PHE A 331 -10.99 15.47 1.73
C PHE A 331 -9.69 15.71 2.50
N VAL A 332 -9.86 16.05 3.78
CA VAL A 332 -8.77 16.24 4.75
C VAL A 332 -9.00 15.32 5.94
N LEU A 333 -8.01 14.47 6.22
CA LEU A 333 -7.95 13.65 7.42
C LEU A 333 -6.83 14.18 8.32
N HIS A 334 -7.20 14.92 9.36
CA HIS A 334 -6.30 15.31 10.44
C HIS A 334 -6.52 14.38 11.63
N TYR A 335 -5.53 13.55 11.94
CA TYR A 335 -5.62 12.49 12.92
C TYR A 335 -4.50 12.58 13.95
N LYS A 336 -4.87 12.52 15.22
CA LYS A 336 -3.95 12.45 16.35
C LYS A 336 -4.29 11.26 17.23
N ALA A 337 -3.28 10.55 17.70
CA ALA A 337 -3.43 9.46 18.66
C ALA A 337 -2.15 9.27 19.47
N ASP A 338 -2.27 9.00 20.76
CA ASP A 338 -1.14 8.66 21.63
C ASP A 338 -0.96 7.15 21.84
N ALA A 339 -2.04 6.38 21.64
CA ALA A 339 -2.06 4.93 21.76
C ALA A 339 -2.74 4.30 20.54
N PRO A 340 -2.27 3.14 20.04
CA PRO A 340 -1.21 2.31 20.61
C PRO A 340 0.21 2.66 20.10
N VAL A 341 0.32 3.74 19.34
CA VAL A 341 1.54 4.41 18.84
C VAL A 341 1.21 5.90 18.80
N ASN A 342 2.15 6.78 19.17
CA ASN A 342 2.01 8.22 19.02
C ASN A 342 2.03 8.61 17.52
N ILE A 343 0.99 9.30 17.07
CA ILE A 343 0.75 9.65 15.66
C ILE A 343 0.17 11.06 15.60
N ASN A 344 0.81 11.92 14.81
CA ASN A 344 0.20 13.12 14.25
C ASN A 344 0.21 12.98 12.72
N ALA A 345 -0.95 12.74 12.13
CA ALA A 345 -1.11 12.53 10.70
C ALA A 345 -2.01 13.60 10.08
N LEU A 346 -1.59 14.11 8.93
CA LEU A 346 -2.38 14.99 8.09
C LEU A 346 -2.35 14.43 6.67
N ILE A 347 -3.48 13.88 6.24
CA ILE A 347 -3.63 13.11 5.01
C ILE A 347 -4.69 13.78 4.14
N TYR A 348 -4.34 14.00 2.88
CA TYR A 348 -5.14 14.66 1.86
C TYR A 348 -5.55 13.68 0.78
N PHE A 349 -6.80 13.81 0.35
CA PHE A 349 -7.38 13.11 -0.79
C PHE A 349 -7.53 14.15 -1.90
N PRO A 350 -6.75 14.07 -3.00
CA PRO A 350 -6.80 15.08 -4.06
C PRO A 350 -8.19 15.19 -4.71
N GLU A 351 -8.55 16.39 -5.15
CA GLU A 351 -9.73 16.60 -6.00
C GLU A 351 -9.43 16.27 -7.46
N GLY A 352 -8.21 16.54 -7.91
CA GLY A 352 -7.75 16.16 -9.24
C GLY A 352 -7.79 14.65 -9.43
N LYS A 353 -8.12 14.22 -10.65
CA LYS A 353 -8.07 12.79 -11.01
C LYS A 353 -6.62 12.33 -11.04
N PRO A 354 -6.34 11.09 -10.60
CA PRO A 354 -5.02 10.49 -10.76
C PRO A 354 -4.69 10.44 -12.26
N GLY A 355 -3.49 10.87 -12.64
CA GLY A 355 -3.07 10.80 -14.04
C GLY A 355 -3.10 9.36 -14.55
N LEU A 356 -3.51 9.15 -15.80
CA LEU A 356 -3.57 7.81 -16.44
C LEU A 356 -2.28 7.00 -16.28
N PHE A 357 -1.13 7.66 -16.21
CA PHE A 357 0.20 7.06 -16.07
C PHE A 357 0.77 7.10 -14.65
N GLN A 358 0.14 7.85 -13.74
CA GLN A 358 0.57 8.04 -12.35
C GLN A 358 0.40 6.76 -11.50
N GLY A 359 -0.31 5.77 -12.03
CA GLY A 359 -0.49 4.45 -11.42
C GLY A 359 0.63 3.44 -11.70
N HIS A 360 1.60 3.77 -12.56
CA HIS A 360 2.55 2.82 -13.15
C HIS A 360 4.01 2.97 -12.67
N GLU A 361 4.35 4.06 -11.98
CA GLU A 361 5.71 4.28 -11.49
C GLU A 361 5.89 3.68 -10.09
N ASP A 362 6.83 2.75 -9.95
CA ASP A 362 7.27 2.23 -8.66
C ASP A 362 7.88 3.38 -7.83
N GLY A 363 7.33 3.65 -6.64
CA GLY A 363 7.89 4.62 -5.68
C GLY A 363 7.05 5.87 -5.40
N GLU A 364 5.87 6.02 -6.02
CA GLU A 364 4.99 7.18 -5.80
C GLU A 364 4.11 7.06 -4.54
N CYS A 365 4.72 7.02 -3.34
CA CYS A 365 3.95 7.30 -2.13
C CYS A 365 3.84 8.82 -1.93
N GLY A 366 2.63 9.34 -1.72
CA GLY A 366 2.42 10.76 -1.44
C GLY A 366 2.64 11.19 0.01
N ILE A 367 2.99 10.27 0.90
CA ILE A 367 3.14 10.55 2.33
C ILE A 367 4.62 10.66 2.69
N SER A 368 4.98 11.76 3.34
CA SER A 368 6.29 11.94 3.97
C SER A 368 6.24 11.56 5.44
N LEU A 369 7.29 10.89 5.92
CA LEU A 369 7.45 10.47 7.30
C LEU A 369 8.38 11.42 8.04
N TYR A 370 7.88 11.93 9.17
CA TYR A 370 8.59 12.80 10.08
C TYR A 370 8.72 12.14 11.44
N ALA A 371 9.73 12.56 12.18
CA ALA A 371 9.83 12.31 13.61
C ALA A 371 10.25 13.61 14.28
N ARG A 372 9.43 14.11 15.21
CA ARG A 372 9.69 15.38 15.92
C ARG A 372 9.87 16.53 14.94
N ARG A 373 9.04 16.57 13.89
CA ARG A 373 9.07 17.56 12.78
C ARG A 373 10.33 17.58 11.91
N VAL A 374 11.23 16.60 12.05
CA VAL A 374 12.36 16.41 11.13
C VAL A 374 11.98 15.37 10.08
N LEU A 375 12.24 15.66 8.81
CA LEU A 375 11.98 14.72 7.73
C LEU A 375 12.91 13.51 7.87
N ILE A 376 12.32 12.32 8.01
CA ILE A 376 13.04 11.05 8.05
C ILE A 376 13.10 10.45 6.64
N LYS A 377 11.93 10.37 5.98
CA LYS A 377 11.83 9.80 4.64
C LYS A 377 10.72 10.48 3.85
N SER A 378 11.09 11.06 2.71
CA SER A 378 10.13 11.50 1.70
C SER A 378 9.51 10.30 0.99
N LYS A 379 8.23 10.37 0.62
CA LYS A 379 7.52 9.29 -0.10
C LYS A 379 7.69 7.92 0.58
N ALA A 380 7.37 7.83 1.86
CA ALA A 380 7.56 6.62 2.66
C ALA A 380 6.55 5.52 2.29
N THR A 381 6.91 4.64 1.36
CA THR A 381 6.07 3.52 0.90
C THR A 381 5.74 2.49 1.98
N GLU A 382 6.47 2.47 3.08
CA GLU A 382 6.36 1.49 4.16
C GLU A 382 5.20 1.76 5.12
N ILE A 383 4.74 3.01 5.20
CA ILE A 383 3.74 3.46 6.19
C ILE A 383 2.30 3.40 5.68
N VAL A 384 2.09 3.16 4.38
CA VAL A 384 0.77 2.90 3.80
C VAL A 384 0.79 1.74 2.80
N PRO A 385 -0.32 1.01 2.62
CA PRO A 385 -0.46 0.02 1.56
C PRO A 385 -0.27 0.64 0.17
N LYS A 386 0.23 -0.16 -0.79
CA LYS A 386 0.46 0.28 -2.17
C LYS A 386 -0.81 0.81 -2.85
N TRP A 387 -1.97 0.25 -2.51
CA TRP A 387 -3.25 0.69 -3.06
C TRP A 387 -3.67 2.08 -2.53
N LEU A 388 -3.11 2.57 -1.41
CA LEU A 388 -3.34 3.92 -0.90
C LEU A 388 -2.34 4.96 -1.43
N ARG A 389 -1.51 4.63 -2.42
CA ARG A 389 -0.44 5.50 -2.94
C ARG A 389 -0.90 6.89 -3.43
N PHE A 390 -2.17 7.03 -3.78
CA PHE A 390 -2.77 8.27 -4.27
C PHE A 390 -2.91 9.35 -3.18
N VAL A 391 -2.97 8.98 -1.89
CA VAL A 391 -3.11 9.97 -0.82
C VAL A 391 -1.81 10.76 -0.63
N LYS A 392 -1.93 12.05 -0.33
CA LYS A 392 -0.78 12.94 -0.06
C LYS A 392 -0.76 13.34 1.40
N GLY A 393 0.39 13.63 2.00
CA GLY A 393 0.40 14.16 3.36
C GLY A 393 1.66 13.91 4.16
N VAL A 394 1.51 14.04 5.47
CA VAL A 394 2.57 13.91 6.47
C VAL A 394 2.11 13.00 7.59
N ILE A 395 3.00 12.11 8.04
CA ILE A 395 2.85 11.35 9.26
C ILE A 395 4.07 11.62 10.14
N ASP A 396 3.83 12.16 11.32
CA ASP A 396 4.84 12.42 12.35
C ASP A 396 4.59 11.50 13.55
N SER A 397 5.62 10.79 13.99
CA SER A 397 5.53 9.87 15.12
C SER A 397 6.81 9.89 15.92
N GLU A 398 6.68 10.13 17.23
CA GLU A 398 7.81 10.19 18.16
C GLU A 398 8.37 8.81 18.53
N ASP A 399 7.57 7.76 18.30
CA ASP A 399 7.89 6.37 18.69
C ASP A 399 8.75 5.66 17.64
N ILE A 400 8.92 6.22 16.44
CA ILE A 400 9.64 5.56 15.35
C ILE A 400 11.12 5.43 15.73
N PRO A 401 11.66 4.19 15.84
CA PRO A 401 13.07 4.02 16.10
C PRO A 401 13.85 4.49 14.88
N LEU A 402 14.66 5.53 15.08
CA LEU A 402 15.56 6.01 14.05
C LEU A 402 16.78 5.09 13.99
N ASN A 403 17.24 4.77 12.79
CA ASN A 403 18.55 4.16 12.61
C ASN A 403 19.64 5.26 12.70
N ILE A 404 20.92 4.86 12.70
CA ILE A 404 22.03 5.80 12.85
C ILE A 404 22.04 6.86 11.73
N SER A 405 21.72 6.47 10.48
CA SER A 405 21.66 7.39 9.33
C SER A 405 20.36 8.21 9.26
N ARG A 406 19.33 7.81 10.00
CA ARG A 406 17.95 8.34 9.99
C ARG A 406 17.29 8.33 8.60
N GLU A 407 17.68 7.40 7.74
CA GLU A 407 17.17 7.24 6.37
C GLU A 407 16.53 5.88 6.14
N LEU A 408 17.17 4.83 6.67
CA LEU A 408 16.66 3.47 6.53
C LEU A 408 15.72 3.17 7.70
N LEU A 409 14.45 3.08 7.36
CA LEU A 409 13.44 2.54 8.26
C LEU A 409 13.76 1.06 8.49
N GLN A 410 14.22 0.71 9.69
CA GLN A 410 14.35 -0.69 10.08
C GLN A 410 12.95 -1.32 10.01
N ASN A 411 12.83 -2.48 9.34
CA ASN A 411 11.58 -3.24 9.21
C ASN A 411 11.11 -3.74 10.59
N SER A 412 10.53 -2.84 11.37
CA SER A 412 10.12 -3.07 12.74
C SER A 412 8.66 -3.51 12.80
N SER A 413 8.31 -4.23 13.87
CA SER A 413 6.92 -4.49 14.24
C SER A 413 6.12 -3.19 14.41
N LEU A 414 6.77 -2.11 14.86
CA LEU A 414 6.15 -0.81 15.05
C LEU A 414 5.69 -0.18 13.73
N LEU A 415 6.51 -0.21 12.67
CA LEU A 415 6.11 0.32 11.35
C LEU A 415 4.91 -0.43 10.77
N ARG A 416 4.87 -1.76 10.92
CA ARG A 416 3.70 -2.56 10.52
C ARG A 416 2.45 -2.17 11.31
N LYS A 417 2.59 -1.92 12.61
CA LYS A 417 1.51 -1.46 13.48
C LYS A 417 1.04 -0.06 13.08
N LEU A 418 1.95 0.88 12.84
CA LEU A 418 1.67 2.22 12.34
C LEU A 418 0.89 2.16 11.02
N LYS A 419 1.40 1.38 10.05
CA LYS A 419 0.73 1.16 8.76
C LYS A 419 -0.69 0.64 8.94
N SER A 420 -0.90 -0.35 9.80
CA SER A 420 -2.23 -0.90 10.09
C SER A 420 -3.17 0.14 10.71
N VAL A 421 -2.70 0.90 11.71
CA VAL A 421 -3.50 1.95 12.38
C VAL A 421 -3.91 3.04 11.38
N ILE A 422 -2.99 3.52 10.56
CA ILE A 422 -3.25 4.55 9.55
C ILE A 422 -4.22 4.04 8.49
N THR A 423 -4.01 2.81 7.98
CA THR A 423 -4.90 2.19 6.99
C THR A 423 -6.32 2.08 7.53
N ASN A 424 -6.48 1.55 8.74
CA ASN A 424 -7.79 1.42 9.38
C ASN A 424 -8.45 2.77 9.63
N ARG A 425 -7.66 3.79 9.99
CA ARG A 425 -8.16 5.15 10.18
C ARG A 425 -8.65 5.77 8.86
N ILE A 426 -7.92 5.57 7.76
CA ILE A 426 -8.32 5.99 6.41
C ILE A 426 -9.61 5.29 5.99
N LEU A 427 -9.70 3.97 6.14
CA LEU A 427 -10.90 3.20 5.79
C LEU A 427 -12.13 3.68 6.57
N LYS A 428 -11.98 3.88 7.89
CA LYS A 428 -13.05 4.43 8.72
C LYS A 428 -13.44 5.84 8.29
N PHE A 429 -12.47 6.70 7.99
CA PHE A 429 -12.73 8.06 7.51
C PHE A 429 -13.48 8.08 6.18
N LEU A 430 -13.08 7.26 5.21
CA LEU A 430 -13.77 7.14 3.93
C LEU A 430 -15.19 6.58 4.10
N LEU A 431 -15.38 5.62 5.01
CA LEU A 431 -16.71 5.10 5.33
C LEU A 431 -17.61 6.19 5.94
N ASP A 432 -17.07 7.00 6.87
CA ASP A 432 -17.78 8.15 7.44
C ASP A 432 -18.14 9.18 6.34
N LYS A 433 -17.22 9.48 5.41
CA LYS A 433 -17.50 10.34 4.25
C LYS A 433 -18.58 9.76 3.35
N SER A 434 -18.58 8.45 3.17
CA SER A 434 -19.57 7.76 2.33
C SER A 434 -20.99 7.82 2.87
N THR A 435 -21.15 8.02 4.19
CA THR A 435 -22.46 8.10 4.86
C THR A 435 -22.89 9.53 5.14
N LYS A 436 -21.97 10.43 5.49
CA LYS A 436 -22.26 11.83 5.85
C LYS A 436 -22.22 12.79 4.65
N GLU A 437 -21.41 12.48 3.65
CA GLU A 437 -21.11 13.34 2.50
C GLU A 437 -21.22 12.54 1.19
N THR A 438 -22.30 11.77 1.04
CA THR A 438 -22.49 10.76 -0.02
C THR A 438 -22.21 11.30 -1.43
N LYS A 439 -22.68 12.51 -1.77
CA LYS A 439 -22.47 13.10 -3.11
C LYS A 439 -20.98 13.31 -3.42
N GLU A 440 -20.22 13.83 -2.47
CA GLU A 440 -18.78 14.03 -2.64
C GLU A 440 -18.01 12.71 -2.61
N TYR A 441 -18.49 11.74 -1.81
CA TYR A 441 -17.95 10.40 -1.81
C TYR A 441 -18.15 9.67 -3.15
N LEU A 442 -19.30 9.83 -3.81
CA LEU A 442 -19.52 9.22 -5.13
C LEU A 442 -18.56 9.79 -6.17
N LYS A 443 -18.32 11.11 -6.17
CA LYS A 443 -17.28 11.71 -7.02
C LYS A 443 -15.89 11.15 -6.73
N PHE A 444 -15.54 11.00 -5.45
CA PHE A 444 -14.31 10.32 -5.05
C PHE A 444 -14.27 8.88 -5.55
N TYR A 445 -15.36 8.14 -5.45
CA TYR A 445 -15.45 6.75 -5.87
C TYR A 445 -15.26 6.62 -7.39
N ASP A 446 -15.87 7.50 -8.18
CA ASP A 446 -15.71 7.52 -9.64
C ASP A 446 -14.24 7.72 -10.03
N ASP A 447 -13.52 8.59 -9.32
CA ASP A 447 -12.12 8.92 -9.60
C ASP A 447 -11.13 7.88 -9.03
N TYR A 448 -11.43 7.26 -7.89
CA TYR A 448 -10.46 6.47 -7.10
C TYR A 448 -10.87 5.02 -6.82
N SER A 449 -12.03 4.55 -7.28
CA SER A 449 -12.51 3.17 -7.03
C SER A 449 -11.54 2.07 -7.48
N LEU A 450 -10.74 2.32 -8.52
CA LEU A 450 -9.72 1.38 -8.98
C LEU A 450 -8.71 1.03 -7.88
N PHE A 451 -8.31 2.01 -7.06
CA PHE A 451 -7.38 1.78 -5.95
C PHE A 451 -8.02 0.94 -4.84
N LEU A 452 -9.30 1.17 -4.54
CA LEU A 452 -10.03 0.34 -3.57
C LEU A 452 -10.14 -1.12 -4.07
N LYS A 453 -10.42 -1.29 -5.36
CA LYS A 453 -10.49 -2.59 -6.03
C LYS A 453 -9.12 -3.30 -6.01
N GLU A 454 -8.04 -2.59 -6.32
CA GLU A 454 -6.67 -3.06 -6.18
C GLU A 454 -6.39 -3.53 -4.73
N GLY A 455 -6.86 -2.78 -3.73
CA GLY A 455 -6.71 -3.14 -2.32
C GLY A 455 -7.33 -4.49 -1.97
N ILE A 456 -8.50 -4.83 -2.51
CA ILE A 456 -9.12 -6.15 -2.31
C ILE A 456 -8.34 -7.26 -3.03
N ILE A 457 -7.81 -6.97 -4.22
CA ILE A 457 -6.99 -7.91 -5.00
C ILE A 457 -5.70 -8.27 -4.26
N LEU A 458 -5.00 -7.24 -3.77
CA LEU A 458 -3.71 -7.36 -3.09
C LEU A 458 -3.85 -7.77 -1.62
N GLY A 459 -5.00 -7.53 -1.00
CA GLY A 459 -5.27 -7.82 0.41
C GLY A 459 -4.93 -9.26 0.79
N GLU A 460 -4.24 -9.40 1.92
CA GLU A 460 -3.73 -10.70 2.39
C GLU A 460 -4.75 -11.43 3.27
N SER A 461 -5.51 -10.67 4.08
CA SER A 461 -6.51 -11.19 5.00
C SER A 461 -7.94 -10.98 4.49
N GLN A 462 -8.86 -11.85 4.92
CA GLN A 462 -10.28 -11.70 4.60
C GLN A 462 -10.87 -10.43 5.22
N THR A 463 -10.51 -10.13 6.47
CA THR A 463 -10.97 -8.92 7.17
C THR A 463 -10.59 -7.63 6.45
N GLU A 464 -9.34 -7.50 5.99
CA GLU A 464 -8.88 -6.32 5.24
C GLU A 464 -9.70 -6.13 3.95
N LYS A 465 -9.96 -7.22 3.22
CA LYS A 465 -10.77 -7.17 1.99
C LYS A 465 -12.19 -6.72 2.28
N GLU A 466 -12.81 -7.23 3.34
CA GLU A 466 -14.16 -6.84 3.74
C GLU A 466 -14.21 -5.39 4.22
N ASP A 467 -13.20 -4.92 4.95
CA ASP A 467 -13.11 -3.52 5.37
C ASP A 467 -13.01 -2.57 4.17
N ILE A 468 -12.26 -2.93 3.14
CA ILE A 468 -12.20 -2.19 1.88
C ILE A 468 -13.52 -2.33 1.11
N ALA A 469 -14.15 -3.51 1.11
CA ALA A 469 -15.40 -3.76 0.38
C ALA A 469 -16.56 -2.88 0.86
N LYS A 470 -16.58 -2.46 2.14
CA LYS A 470 -17.56 -1.48 2.68
C LYS A 470 -17.58 -0.16 1.90
N LEU A 471 -16.47 0.18 1.24
CA LEU A 471 -16.30 1.40 0.44
C LEU A 471 -16.79 1.24 -1.00
N LEU A 472 -17.04 0.02 -1.47
CA LEU A 472 -17.49 -0.21 -2.84
C LEU A 472 -18.95 0.24 -3.04
N ARG A 473 -19.25 0.67 -4.27
CA ARG A 473 -20.57 1.12 -4.71
C ARG A 473 -20.93 0.40 -6.00
N TYR A 474 -22.17 -0.04 -6.06
CA TYR A 474 -22.74 -0.77 -7.19
C TYR A 474 -24.18 -0.32 -7.38
N GLU A 475 -24.72 -0.45 -8.59
CA GLU A 475 -26.16 -0.38 -8.74
C GLU A 475 -26.81 -1.71 -8.31
N SER A 476 -28.13 -1.71 -8.18
CA SER A 476 -28.89 -2.89 -7.73
C SER A 476 -30.17 -3.07 -8.53
N SER A 477 -30.59 -4.32 -8.68
CA SER A 477 -31.85 -4.71 -9.32
C SER A 477 -33.11 -4.19 -8.58
N THR A 478 -32.97 -3.78 -7.32
CA THR A 478 -34.07 -3.23 -6.50
C THR A 478 -34.09 -1.71 -6.44
N LEU A 479 -33.09 -1.05 -7.03
CA LEU A 479 -32.96 0.40 -7.05
C LEU A 479 -33.14 0.97 -8.47
N PRO A 480 -33.55 2.25 -8.60
CA PRO A 480 -33.57 2.95 -9.89
C PRO A 480 -32.19 2.99 -10.56
N ALA A 481 -32.18 3.17 -11.88
CA ALA A 481 -30.95 3.35 -12.65
C ALA A 481 -30.16 4.58 -12.16
N GLY A 482 -28.84 4.46 -12.05
CA GLY A 482 -27.96 5.51 -11.52
C GLY A 482 -27.88 5.58 -9.99
N GLU A 483 -28.79 4.92 -9.26
CA GLU A 483 -28.71 4.84 -7.80
C GLU A 483 -27.80 3.69 -7.36
N THR A 484 -26.80 4.02 -6.55
CA THR A 484 -25.85 3.04 -6.03
C THR A 484 -26.16 2.64 -4.60
N THR A 485 -25.96 1.36 -4.30
CA THR A 485 -25.96 0.74 -2.98
C THR A 485 -24.54 0.30 -2.58
N SER A 486 -24.40 -0.17 -1.35
CA SER A 486 -23.18 -0.77 -0.78
C SER A 486 -23.44 -2.20 -0.31
N PHE A 487 -22.37 -2.94 -0.02
CA PHE A 487 -22.49 -4.27 0.61
C PHE A 487 -23.18 -4.23 1.97
N LEU A 488 -23.02 -3.13 2.72
CA LEU A 488 -23.67 -2.95 4.02
C LEU A 488 -25.19 -2.78 3.87
N GLU A 489 -25.62 -2.00 2.89
CA GLU A 489 -27.04 -1.79 2.58
C GLU A 489 -27.67 -3.06 2.00
N TYR A 490 -27.00 -3.73 1.07
CA TYR A 490 -27.44 -5.05 0.57
C TYR A 490 -27.65 -6.02 1.74
N ARG A 491 -26.67 -6.15 2.65
CA ARG A 491 -26.78 -7.03 3.83
C ARG A 491 -27.97 -6.69 4.73
N LYS A 492 -28.30 -5.40 4.86
CA LYS A 492 -29.44 -4.92 5.65
C LYS A 492 -30.79 -5.29 5.00
N ASN A 493 -30.84 -5.32 3.67
CA ASN A 493 -32.05 -5.60 2.89
C ASN A 493 -32.22 -7.09 2.56
N MET A 494 -31.26 -7.94 2.91
CA MET A 494 -31.33 -9.38 2.70
C MET A 494 -32.47 -10.01 3.52
N LYS A 495 -33.09 -11.04 2.95
CA LYS A 495 -34.04 -11.91 3.67
C LYS A 495 -33.33 -12.66 4.81
N GLU A 496 -34.06 -13.00 5.88
CA GLU A 496 -33.50 -13.61 7.10
C GLU A 496 -32.75 -14.93 6.85
N ASP A 497 -33.20 -15.73 5.87
CA ASP A 497 -32.63 -17.03 5.52
C ASP A 497 -31.57 -16.96 4.41
N GLN A 498 -31.36 -15.79 3.81
CA GLN A 498 -30.44 -15.61 2.70
C GLN A 498 -28.97 -15.64 3.18
N LYS A 499 -28.19 -16.58 2.64
CA LYS A 499 -26.75 -16.76 2.97
C LYS A 499 -25.78 -16.28 1.87
N LYS A 500 -26.32 -15.79 0.76
CA LYS A 500 -25.56 -15.46 -0.45
C LYS A 500 -25.83 -14.01 -0.88
N ILE A 501 -24.79 -13.31 -1.31
CA ILE A 501 -24.90 -12.01 -1.99
C ILE A 501 -24.77 -12.28 -3.49
N TYR A 502 -25.79 -11.87 -4.24
CA TYR A 502 -25.85 -12.11 -5.69
C TYR A 502 -25.35 -10.89 -6.46
N TYR A 503 -24.56 -11.13 -7.50
CA TYR A 503 -24.14 -10.09 -8.43
C TYR A 503 -24.24 -10.55 -9.89
N LEU A 504 -24.30 -9.59 -10.80
CA LEU A 504 -24.24 -9.78 -12.24
C LEU A 504 -23.29 -8.75 -12.85
N VAL A 505 -22.34 -9.24 -13.64
CA VAL A 505 -21.42 -8.38 -14.40
C VAL A 505 -21.98 -8.17 -15.80
N ALA A 506 -22.20 -6.91 -16.18
CA ALA A 506 -22.70 -6.54 -17.50
C ALA A 506 -22.11 -5.19 -17.92
N PRO A 507 -21.95 -4.87 -19.21
CA PRO A 507 -21.34 -3.60 -19.63
C PRO A 507 -22.14 -2.33 -19.29
N SER A 508 -23.45 -2.46 -19.07
CA SER A 508 -24.35 -1.36 -18.76
C SER A 508 -25.55 -1.83 -17.94
N ARG A 509 -26.28 -0.87 -17.34
CA ARG A 509 -27.54 -1.11 -16.63
C ARG A 509 -28.58 -1.81 -17.49
N GLU A 510 -28.78 -1.31 -18.70
CA GLU A 510 -29.73 -1.87 -19.67
C GLU A 510 -29.45 -3.36 -19.94
N LEU A 511 -28.19 -3.71 -20.22
CA LEU A 511 -27.78 -5.09 -20.47
C LEU A 511 -27.88 -5.98 -19.22
N ALA A 512 -27.74 -5.41 -18.02
CA ALA A 512 -27.94 -6.15 -16.78
C ALA A 512 -29.43 -6.50 -16.56
N GLU A 513 -30.33 -5.53 -16.77
CA GLU A 513 -31.78 -5.69 -16.58
C GLU A 513 -32.42 -6.63 -17.59
N THR A 514 -31.94 -6.60 -18.84
CA THR A 514 -32.39 -7.49 -19.92
C THR A 514 -31.60 -8.79 -19.98
N SER A 515 -30.75 -9.10 -18.99
CA SER A 515 -29.91 -10.28 -19.03
C SER A 515 -30.73 -11.57 -18.84
N PRO A 516 -30.52 -12.63 -19.66
CA PRO A 516 -31.15 -13.92 -19.44
C PRO A 516 -30.76 -14.55 -18.10
N TYR A 517 -29.58 -14.20 -17.57
CA TYR A 517 -29.13 -14.68 -16.26
C TYR A 517 -29.89 -14.04 -15.10
N LEU A 518 -30.36 -12.80 -15.29
CA LEU A 518 -31.20 -12.14 -14.30
C LEU A 518 -32.60 -12.76 -14.30
N GLU A 519 -33.19 -13.00 -15.48
CA GLU A 519 -34.50 -13.68 -15.61
C GLU A 519 -34.56 -14.97 -14.80
N ALA A 520 -33.54 -15.81 -14.94
CA ALA A 520 -33.49 -17.12 -14.29
C ALA A 520 -33.42 -17.06 -12.74
N VAL A 521 -33.15 -15.90 -12.15
CA VAL A 521 -33.15 -15.69 -10.69
C VAL A 521 -34.28 -14.78 -10.20
N LYS A 522 -35.09 -14.18 -11.10
CA LYS A 522 -36.21 -13.29 -10.73
C LYS A 522 -37.20 -13.96 -9.79
N GLU A 523 -37.52 -15.23 -10.02
CA GLU A 523 -38.46 -16.01 -9.19
C GLU A 523 -38.01 -16.17 -7.73
N LYS A 524 -36.69 -16.10 -7.45
CA LYS A 524 -36.16 -16.14 -6.08
C LYS A 524 -36.44 -14.86 -5.30
N ASN A 525 -36.85 -13.79 -5.99
CA ASN A 525 -37.10 -12.46 -5.44
C ASN A 525 -35.93 -11.99 -4.55
N VAL A 526 -34.71 -12.12 -5.05
CA VAL A 526 -33.47 -11.71 -4.37
C VAL A 526 -32.91 -10.46 -5.03
N GLU A 527 -32.30 -9.60 -4.23
CA GLU A 527 -31.55 -8.45 -4.75
C GLU A 527 -30.30 -8.92 -5.52
N VAL A 528 -29.97 -8.29 -6.64
CA VAL A 528 -28.76 -8.58 -7.44
C VAL A 528 -27.98 -7.28 -7.65
N LEU A 529 -26.72 -7.27 -7.23
CA LEU A 529 -25.81 -6.16 -7.51
C LEU A 529 -25.41 -6.14 -8.99
N PHE A 530 -25.45 -4.97 -9.61
CA PHE A 530 -25.00 -4.76 -10.98
C PHE A 530 -23.60 -4.15 -11.01
N CYS A 531 -22.71 -4.83 -11.73
CA CYS A 531 -21.29 -4.52 -11.80
C CYS A 531 -20.88 -4.22 -13.23
N TYR A 532 -20.44 -2.99 -13.50
CA TYR A 532 -20.19 -2.50 -14.86
C TYR A 532 -18.72 -2.48 -15.25
N GLN A 533 -17.81 -2.46 -14.27
CA GLN A 533 -16.41 -2.29 -14.55
C GLN A 533 -15.72 -3.63 -14.84
N GLN A 534 -14.74 -3.58 -15.74
CA GLN A 534 -14.03 -4.76 -16.23
C GLN A 534 -13.30 -5.58 -15.14
N TYR A 535 -12.97 -4.95 -14.01
CA TYR A 535 -12.26 -5.58 -12.90
C TYR A 535 -13.18 -6.08 -11.79
N ASP A 536 -14.47 -5.73 -11.81
CA ASP A 536 -15.41 -6.07 -10.72
C ASP A 536 -15.48 -7.56 -10.48
N GLU A 537 -15.53 -8.32 -11.58
CA GLU A 537 -15.55 -9.78 -11.53
C GLU A 537 -14.37 -10.35 -10.73
N ALA A 538 -13.17 -9.83 -10.95
CA ALA A 538 -11.97 -10.26 -10.24
C ALA A 538 -11.93 -9.82 -8.78
N VAL A 539 -12.41 -8.61 -8.51
CA VAL A 539 -12.53 -8.09 -7.16
C VAL A 539 -13.47 -8.96 -6.33
N LEU A 540 -14.65 -9.27 -6.87
CA LEU A 540 -15.67 -10.06 -6.17
C LEU A 540 -15.23 -11.50 -5.95
N MET A 541 -14.57 -12.11 -6.93
CA MET A 541 -13.96 -13.42 -6.77
C MET A 541 -12.89 -13.47 -5.68
N GLN A 542 -12.06 -12.43 -5.58
CA GLN A 542 -11.02 -12.36 -4.56
C GLN A 542 -11.60 -12.05 -3.16
N LEU A 543 -12.69 -11.30 -3.11
CA LEU A 543 -13.43 -10.98 -1.89
C LEU A 543 -14.07 -12.23 -1.28
N LYS A 544 -14.62 -13.14 -2.11
CA LYS A 544 -15.23 -14.44 -1.75
C LYS A 544 -16.50 -14.37 -0.88
N GLU A 545 -16.43 -13.66 0.23
CA GLU A 545 -17.50 -13.48 1.20
C GLU A 545 -17.47 -12.07 1.80
N PHE A 546 -18.59 -11.67 2.38
CA PHE A 546 -18.73 -10.42 3.11
C PHE A 546 -19.68 -10.61 4.29
N ASN A 547 -19.23 -10.32 5.52
CA ASN A 547 -20.00 -10.54 6.75
C ASN A 547 -20.63 -11.96 6.80
N SER A 548 -19.79 -12.98 6.55
CA SER A 548 -20.16 -14.41 6.53
C SER A 548 -21.16 -14.83 5.45
N CYS A 549 -21.47 -13.97 4.48
CA CYS A 549 -22.29 -14.30 3.32
C CYS A 549 -21.40 -14.53 2.10
N SER A 550 -21.53 -15.69 1.45
CA SER A 550 -20.76 -15.98 0.24
C SER A 550 -21.22 -15.07 -0.92
N ILE A 551 -20.27 -14.54 -1.67
CA ILE A 551 -20.54 -13.73 -2.85
C ILE A 551 -20.54 -14.65 -4.08
N ILE A 552 -21.62 -14.61 -4.86
CA ILE A 552 -21.80 -15.51 -6.00
C ILE A 552 -22.43 -14.77 -7.18
N SER A 553 -21.95 -15.07 -8.38
CA SER A 553 -22.56 -14.56 -9.59
C SER A 553 -23.87 -15.29 -9.88
N VAL A 554 -24.85 -14.60 -10.46
CA VAL A 554 -26.13 -15.22 -10.84
C VAL A 554 -25.92 -16.37 -11.84
N GLU A 555 -24.90 -16.29 -12.69
CA GLU A 555 -24.54 -17.33 -13.65
C GLU A 555 -24.06 -18.62 -12.96
N ASN A 556 -23.21 -18.49 -11.94
CA ASN A 556 -22.71 -19.63 -11.18
C ASN A 556 -23.80 -20.25 -10.29
N GLU A 557 -24.69 -19.43 -9.73
CA GLU A 557 -25.86 -19.92 -8.99
C GLU A 557 -26.78 -20.74 -9.90
N LEU A 558 -27.03 -20.26 -11.13
CA LEU A 558 -27.82 -20.99 -12.12
C LEU A 558 -27.18 -22.33 -12.47
N ARG A 559 -25.87 -22.34 -12.76
CA ARG A 559 -25.11 -23.54 -13.10
C ARG A 559 -25.19 -24.64 -12.05
N ARG A 560 -25.17 -24.25 -10.77
CA ARG A 560 -25.24 -25.13 -9.59
C ARG A 560 -26.67 -25.61 -9.28
N GLY A 561 -27.69 -25.01 -9.91
CA GLY A 561 -29.08 -25.43 -9.78
C GLY A 561 -29.28 -26.87 -10.24
N SER A 562 -30.28 -27.53 -9.65
CA SER A 562 -30.77 -28.82 -10.15
C SER A 562 -31.32 -28.65 -11.56
N GLN A 563 -31.19 -29.71 -12.38
CA GLN A 563 -31.86 -29.75 -13.68
C GLN A 563 -33.37 -29.67 -13.46
N ASP A 564 -34.04 -28.82 -14.25
CA ASP A 564 -35.49 -28.74 -14.22
C ASP A 564 -36.06 -30.06 -14.75
N SER A 565 -37.16 -30.54 -14.14
CA SER A 565 -37.82 -31.75 -14.59
C SER A 565 -38.41 -31.55 -15.99
N HIS A 566 -38.37 -32.59 -16.82
CA HIS A 566 -38.93 -32.61 -18.18
C HIS A 566 -40.47 -32.68 -18.17
N ILE A 567 -41.11 -32.03 -17.20
CA ILE A 567 -42.57 -31.98 -17.10
C ILE A 567 -43.09 -30.99 -18.14
N ALA A 568 -44.08 -31.43 -18.92
CA ALA A 568 -44.78 -30.58 -19.88
C ALA A 568 -45.24 -29.28 -19.20
N THR A 569 -44.68 -28.16 -19.64
CA THR A 569 -45.10 -26.83 -19.18
C THR A 569 -46.25 -26.35 -20.06
N PRO A 570 -47.33 -25.78 -19.48
CA PRO A 570 -48.45 -25.27 -20.27
C PRO A 570 -47.98 -24.30 -21.37
N GLY A 571 -48.30 -24.61 -22.64
CA GLY A 571 -47.90 -23.81 -23.81
C GLY A 571 -46.47 -24.01 -24.31
N GLY A 572 -45.70 -24.94 -23.73
CA GLY A 572 -44.37 -25.38 -24.17
C GLY A 572 -44.39 -26.72 -24.93
N LEU A 573 -43.19 -27.18 -25.29
CA LEU A 573 -42.97 -28.52 -25.84
C LEU A 573 -43.34 -29.62 -24.83
N THR A 574 -43.83 -30.76 -25.32
CA THR A 574 -44.07 -31.98 -24.53
C THR A 574 -42.75 -32.66 -24.17
N GLU A 575 -42.77 -33.57 -23.19
CA GLU A 575 -41.58 -34.30 -22.72
C GLU A 575 -40.85 -35.03 -23.86
N SER A 576 -41.59 -35.75 -24.73
CA SER A 576 -41.02 -36.44 -25.89
C SER A 576 -40.39 -35.47 -26.90
N GLU A 577 -41.03 -34.32 -27.14
CA GLU A 577 -40.50 -33.30 -28.05
C GLU A 577 -39.24 -32.63 -27.48
N ILE A 578 -39.20 -32.40 -26.17
CA ILE A 578 -38.02 -31.89 -25.46
C ILE A 578 -36.85 -32.86 -25.60
N ASP A 579 -37.07 -34.14 -25.34
CA ASP A 579 -36.02 -35.16 -25.43
C ASP A 579 -35.52 -35.30 -26.87
N GLY A 580 -36.43 -35.29 -27.84
CA GLY A 580 -36.10 -35.28 -29.26
C GLY A 580 -35.27 -34.06 -29.68
N LEU A 581 -35.64 -32.86 -29.24
CA LEU A 581 -34.91 -31.63 -29.58
C LEU A 581 -33.53 -31.58 -28.90
N THR A 582 -33.46 -31.83 -27.60
CA THR A 582 -32.22 -31.75 -26.83
C THR A 582 -31.21 -32.83 -27.26
N GLY A 583 -31.68 -34.05 -27.55
CA GLY A 583 -30.85 -35.12 -28.09
C GLY A 583 -30.28 -34.79 -29.47
N TRP A 584 -31.10 -34.24 -30.35
CA TRP A 584 -30.67 -33.79 -31.69
C TRP A 584 -29.65 -32.64 -31.58
N MET A 585 -29.93 -31.60 -30.80
CA MET A 585 -29.03 -30.47 -30.60
C MET A 585 -27.68 -30.90 -30.01
N LYS A 586 -27.68 -31.83 -29.04
CA LYS A 586 -26.45 -32.35 -28.44
C LYS A 586 -25.59 -33.11 -29.45
N SER A 587 -26.23 -33.82 -30.37
CA SER A 587 -25.55 -34.56 -31.43
C SER A 587 -24.97 -33.62 -32.48
N TYR A 588 -25.71 -32.58 -32.87
CA TYR A 588 -25.25 -31.57 -33.84
C TYR A 588 -24.13 -30.69 -33.29
N LEU A 589 -24.25 -30.22 -32.04
CA LEU A 589 -23.24 -29.40 -31.35
C LEU A 589 -22.15 -30.22 -30.67
N LYS A 590 -21.89 -31.44 -31.17
CA LYS A 590 -20.83 -32.31 -30.65
C LYS A 590 -19.51 -31.54 -30.59
N ASP A 591 -18.73 -31.80 -29.54
CA ASP A 591 -17.45 -31.15 -29.23
C ASP A 591 -17.53 -29.66 -28.86
N LYS A 592 -18.66 -28.99 -29.10
CA LYS A 592 -18.93 -27.59 -28.68
C LYS A 592 -19.59 -27.50 -27.30
N VAL A 593 -20.45 -28.47 -26.96
CA VAL A 593 -21.19 -28.51 -25.70
C VAL A 593 -20.96 -29.81 -24.93
N ASP A 594 -20.96 -29.71 -23.61
CA ASP A 594 -20.95 -30.87 -22.71
C ASP A 594 -22.36 -31.46 -22.57
N THR A 595 -23.35 -30.59 -22.34
CA THR A 595 -24.74 -30.97 -22.10
C THR A 595 -25.70 -29.97 -22.74
N VAL A 596 -26.81 -30.49 -23.27
CA VAL A 596 -27.99 -29.70 -23.66
C VAL A 596 -29.13 -30.06 -22.72
N ARG A 597 -29.78 -29.07 -22.11
CA ARG A 597 -30.86 -29.26 -21.12
C ARG A 597 -31.93 -28.19 -21.26
N ILE A 598 -33.07 -28.39 -20.62
CA ILE A 598 -34.10 -27.35 -20.51
C ILE A 598 -33.83 -26.42 -19.31
N ASN A 599 -34.34 -25.20 -19.43
CA ASN A 599 -34.41 -24.22 -18.36
C ASN A 599 -35.77 -23.53 -18.42
N ASN A 600 -36.63 -23.84 -17.44
CA ASN A 600 -38.00 -23.35 -17.38
C ASN A 600 -38.10 -21.93 -16.78
N LYS A 601 -37.00 -21.40 -16.26
CA LYS A 601 -36.92 -20.09 -15.59
C LYS A 601 -36.65 -18.94 -16.57
N LEU A 602 -36.37 -19.26 -17.83
CA LEU A 602 -36.27 -18.27 -18.91
C LEU A 602 -37.67 -17.84 -19.36
N ASP A 603 -37.81 -16.56 -19.67
CA ASP A 603 -39.06 -15.99 -20.15
C ASP A 603 -38.89 -15.48 -21.60
N SER A 604 -38.27 -14.31 -21.76
CA SER A 604 -38.13 -13.68 -23.07
C SER A 604 -37.03 -14.30 -23.93
N HIS A 605 -36.06 -15.00 -23.31
CA HIS A 605 -34.92 -15.56 -24.01
C HIS A 605 -35.16 -17.01 -24.46
N PRO A 606 -34.73 -17.38 -25.69
CA PRO A 606 -34.86 -18.74 -26.20
C PRO A 606 -33.89 -19.73 -25.54
N CYS A 607 -32.69 -19.28 -25.19
CA CYS A 607 -31.63 -20.13 -24.69
C CYS A 607 -30.53 -19.34 -23.98
N ILE A 608 -29.71 -20.04 -23.21
CA ILE A 608 -28.59 -19.49 -22.44
C ILE A 608 -27.43 -20.49 -22.40
N VAL A 609 -26.21 -19.99 -22.15
CA VAL A 609 -25.03 -20.83 -21.92
C VAL A 609 -24.52 -20.64 -20.49
N THR A 610 -24.23 -21.75 -19.81
CA THR A 610 -23.59 -21.77 -18.50
C THR A 610 -22.31 -22.61 -18.51
N VAL A 611 -21.32 -22.21 -17.71
CA VAL A 611 -20.07 -22.96 -17.49
C VAL A 611 -19.83 -23.06 -15.97
N GLU A 612 -18.92 -23.94 -15.52
CA GLU A 612 -18.71 -24.17 -14.07
C GLU A 612 -18.30 -22.93 -13.29
N GLU A 613 -17.42 -22.10 -13.86
CA GLU A 613 -16.96 -20.86 -13.24
C GLU A 613 -16.92 -19.75 -14.30
N MET A 614 -18.08 -19.11 -14.53
CA MET A 614 -18.29 -18.12 -15.61
C MET A 614 -17.27 -16.99 -15.56
N SER A 615 -17.02 -16.50 -14.35
CA SER A 615 -16.10 -15.40 -14.10
C SER A 615 -14.65 -15.70 -14.42
N MET A 616 -14.22 -16.94 -14.15
CA MET A 616 -12.89 -17.41 -14.53
C MET A 616 -12.78 -17.60 -16.03
N ALA A 617 -13.82 -18.13 -16.65
CA ALA A 617 -13.87 -18.35 -18.10
C ALA A 617 -13.73 -17.04 -18.88
N ARG A 618 -14.50 -16.00 -18.52
CA ARG A 618 -14.41 -14.66 -19.14
C ARG A 618 -13.02 -14.05 -19.01
N HIS A 619 -12.44 -14.09 -17.80
CA HIS A 619 -11.10 -13.56 -17.58
C HIS A 619 -10.04 -14.34 -18.37
N PHE A 620 -10.12 -15.67 -18.37
CA PHE A 620 -9.20 -16.52 -19.14
C PHE A 620 -9.24 -16.16 -20.63
N ILE A 621 -10.44 -16.08 -21.21
CA ILE A 621 -10.62 -15.69 -22.62
C ILE A 621 -10.04 -14.30 -22.87
N LYS A 622 -10.32 -13.32 -22.00
CA LYS A 622 -9.83 -11.95 -22.18
C LYS A 622 -8.31 -11.83 -22.12
N THR A 623 -7.66 -12.56 -21.22
CA THR A 623 -6.22 -12.46 -20.98
C THR A 623 -5.40 -13.34 -21.94
N GLN A 624 -5.94 -14.47 -22.39
CA GLN A 624 -5.23 -15.46 -23.22
C GLN A 624 -5.75 -15.51 -24.67
N LYS A 625 -6.36 -14.43 -25.19
CA LYS A 625 -6.90 -14.41 -26.57
C LYS A 625 -5.90 -14.86 -27.65
N HIS A 626 -4.61 -14.66 -27.42
CA HIS A 626 -3.57 -14.97 -28.40
C HIS A 626 -3.24 -16.47 -28.36
N GLY A 627 -3.56 -17.18 -29.46
CA GLY A 627 -3.24 -18.61 -29.62
C GLY A 627 -4.34 -19.57 -29.16
N LEU A 628 -5.47 -19.07 -28.64
CA LEU A 628 -6.65 -19.89 -28.41
C LEU A 628 -7.51 -20.02 -29.67
N THR A 629 -8.03 -21.22 -29.91
CA THR A 629 -9.07 -21.50 -30.89
C THR A 629 -10.40 -21.77 -30.20
N ASP A 630 -11.51 -21.63 -30.92
CA ASP A 630 -12.85 -21.90 -30.37
C ASP A 630 -12.96 -23.34 -29.83
N ASP A 631 -12.41 -24.33 -30.54
CA ASP A 631 -12.44 -25.74 -30.13
C ASP A 631 -11.70 -26.00 -28.80
N MET A 632 -10.55 -25.34 -28.60
CA MET A 632 -9.81 -25.43 -27.34
C MET A 632 -10.63 -24.86 -26.18
N ILE A 633 -11.36 -23.77 -26.42
CA ILE A 633 -12.20 -23.13 -25.41
C ILE A 633 -13.40 -24.02 -25.06
N TYR A 634 -14.05 -24.61 -26.06
CA TYR A 634 -15.17 -25.52 -25.81
C TYR A 634 -14.75 -26.74 -25.00
N SER A 635 -13.60 -27.33 -25.36
CA SER A 635 -13.01 -28.45 -24.62
C SER A 635 -12.68 -28.09 -23.16
N LEU A 636 -12.12 -26.89 -22.94
CA LEU A 636 -11.69 -26.43 -21.62
C LEU A 636 -12.87 -26.02 -20.72
N LEU A 637 -13.81 -25.25 -21.26
CA LEU A 637 -14.90 -24.64 -20.49
C LEU A 637 -16.12 -25.55 -20.33
N ARG A 638 -16.24 -26.58 -21.19
CA ARG A 638 -17.35 -27.54 -21.21
C ARG A 638 -18.72 -26.86 -21.09
N PRO A 639 -19.12 -26.03 -22.06
CA PRO A 639 -20.35 -25.26 -21.99
C PRO A 639 -21.59 -26.16 -21.88
N ARG A 640 -22.55 -25.77 -21.04
CA ARG A 640 -23.91 -26.31 -21.04
C ARG A 640 -24.81 -25.34 -21.76
N PHE A 641 -25.55 -25.86 -22.74
CA PHE A 641 -26.53 -25.12 -23.50
C PHE A 641 -27.93 -25.41 -22.95
N GLU A 642 -28.60 -24.38 -22.47
CA GLU A 642 -29.90 -24.49 -21.81
C GLU A 642 -30.96 -23.82 -22.67
N ILE A 643 -32.07 -24.51 -22.96
CA ILE A 643 -33.13 -24.02 -23.84
C ILE A 643 -34.44 -23.77 -23.08
N ASN A 644 -35.20 -22.78 -23.52
CA ASN A 644 -36.53 -22.46 -23.01
C ASN A 644 -37.60 -23.19 -23.84
N PRO A 645 -38.21 -24.27 -23.33
CA PRO A 645 -39.17 -25.07 -24.09
C PRO A 645 -40.48 -24.33 -24.41
N ARG A 646 -40.75 -23.20 -23.76
CA ARG A 646 -41.94 -22.36 -24.00
C ARG A 646 -41.72 -21.35 -25.12
N HIS A 647 -40.47 -21.04 -25.45
CA HIS A 647 -40.15 -19.99 -26.39
C HIS A 647 -40.62 -20.34 -27.82
N PRO A 648 -41.27 -19.42 -28.57
CA PRO A 648 -41.75 -19.69 -29.93
C PRO A 648 -40.67 -20.21 -30.89
N LEU A 649 -39.43 -19.72 -30.76
CA LEU A 649 -38.30 -20.22 -31.55
C LEU A 649 -38.00 -21.70 -31.27
N MET A 650 -38.08 -22.17 -30.03
CA MET A 650 -37.80 -23.58 -29.71
C MET A 650 -38.87 -24.50 -30.26
N LYS A 651 -40.14 -24.08 -30.19
CA LYS A 651 -41.27 -24.79 -30.81
C LYS A 651 -41.13 -24.92 -32.33
N LYS A 652 -40.77 -23.82 -33.01
CA LYS A 652 -40.53 -23.84 -34.46
C LYS A 652 -39.29 -24.65 -34.83
N LEU A 653 -38.23 -24.56 -34.03
CA LEU A 653 -36.99 -25.28 -34.27
C LEU A 653 -37.19 -26.81 -34.15
N PHE A 654 -38.04 -27.26 -33.22
CA PHE A 654 -38.43 -28.66 -33.14
C PHE A 654 -39.07 -29.18 -34.43
N LEU A 655 -39.92 -28.39 -35.09
CA LEU A 655 -40.54 -28.77 -36.38
C LEU A 655 -39.54 -28.70 -37.54
N LEU A 656 -38.67 -27.67 -37.54
CA LEU A 656 -37.67 -27.48 -38.60
C LEU A 656 -36.62 -28.58 -38.62
N LYS A 657 -36.27 -29.17 -37.47
CA LYS A 657 -35.26 -30.24 -37.42
C LYS A 657 -35.60 -31.44 -38.31
N ASP A 658 -36.88 -31.66 -38.62
CA ASP A 658 -37.36 -32.74 -39.49
C ASP A 658 -37.81 -32.25 -40.87
N SER A 659 -38.30 -31.01 -40.98
CA SER A 659 -38.84 -30.46 -42.24
C SER A 659 -37.83 -29.69 -43.09
N ASP A 660 -36.84 -29.06 -42.46
CA ASP A 660 -35.75 -28.33 -43.11
C ASP A 660 -34.49 -28.36 -42.23
N VAL A 661 -33.77 -29.46 -42.34
CA VAL A 661 -32.58 -29.74 -41.53
C VAL A 661 -31.53 -28.64 -41.67
N GLN A 662 -31.30 -28.13 -42.89
CA GLN A 662 -30.28 -27.11 -43.15
C GLN A 662 -30.59 -25.82 -42.37
N VAL A 663 -31.83 -25.36 -42.40
CA VAL A 663 -32.24 -24.16 -41.64
C VAL A 663 -32.18 -24.43 -40.13
N ALA A 664 -32.59 -25.62 -39.68
CA ALA A 664 -32.54 -25.98 -38.26
C ALA A 664 -31.10 -25.99 -37.71
N GLU A 665 -30.15 -26.53 -38.47
CA GLU A 665 -28.72 -26.59 -38.13
C GLU A 665 -28.11 -25.20 -38.00
N LEU A 666 -28.35 -24.33 -39.00
CA LEU A 666 -27.87 -22.95 -38.98
C LEU A 666 -28.48 -22.14 -37.83
N LEU A 667 -29.79 -22.25 -37.58
CA LEU A 667 -30.46 -21.59 -36.47
C LEU A 667 -29.92 -22.05 -35.12
N THR A 668 -29.72 -23.36 -34.93
CA THR A 668 -29.18 -23.92 -33.69
C THR A 668 -27.79 -23.37 -33.40
N GLU A 669 -26.94 -23.32 -34.43
CA GLU A 669 -25.60 -22.78 -34.27
C GLU A 669 -25.60 -21.27 -34.02
N GLN A 670 -26.47 -20.51 -34.69
CA GLN A 670 -26.60 -19.07 -34.46
C GLN A 670 -27.11 -18.79 -33.05
N LEU A 671 -28.10 -19.53 -32.56
CA LEU A 671 -28.61 -19.43 -31.19
C LEU A 671 -27.51 -19.71 -30.18
N TYR A 672 -26.72 -20.77 -30.41
CA TYR A 672 -25.58 -21.10 -29.54
C TYR A 672 -24.52 -19.99 -29.54
N LYS A 673 -24.15 -19.45 -30.72
CA LYS A 673 -23.20 -18.32 -30.82
C LYS A 673 -23.74 -17.06 -30.14
N ASN A 674 -25.02 -16.74 -30.30
CA ASN A 674 -25.64 -15.61 -29.63
C ASN A 674 -25.52 -15.75 -28.10
N CYS A 675 -25.74 -16.96 -27.56
CA CYS A 675 -25.52 -17.21 -26.13
C CYS A 675 -24.06 -17.02 -25.72
N LEU A 676 -23.08 -17.44 -26.54
CA LEU A 676 -21.66 -17.21 -26.25
C LEU A 676 -21.29 -15.73 -26.25
N VAL A 677 -21.89 -14.94 -27.15
CA VAL A 677 -21.75 -13.47 -27.16
C VAL A 677 -22.30 -12.89 -25.87
N THR A 678 -23.55 -13.22 -25.51
CA THR A 678 -24.20 -12.74 -24.27
C THR A 678 -23.45 -13.18 -23.01
N ALA A 679 -22.89 -14.39 -23.02
CA ALA A 679 -22.08 -14.92 -21.91
C ALA A 679 -20.70 -14.25 -21.81
N GLY A 680 -20.25 -13.51 -22.82
CA GLY A 680 -18.88 -12.97 -22.91
C GLY A 680 -17.82 -14.05 -23.14
N LEU A 681 -18.20 -15.18 -23.74
CA LEU A 681 -17.35 -16.35 -23.99
C LEU A 681 -16.90 -16.50 -25.45
N ILE A 682 -17.30 -15.60 -26.33
CA ILE A 682 -16.88 -15.62 -27.73
C ILE A 682 -15.49 -14.98 -27.90
N LEU A 683 -14.59 -15.64 -28.65
CA LEU A 683 -13.27 -15.08 -28.98
C LEU A 683 -13.39 -13.85 -29.87
N ASP A 684 -14.06 -14.03 -31.01
CA ASP A 684 -14.32 -13.01 -32.01
C ASP A 684 -15.82 -12.97 -32.36
N PRO A 685 -16.55 -11.91 -31.92
CA PRO A 685 -17.97 -11.80 -32.21
C PRO A 685 -18.27 -11.66 -33.72
N ARG A 686 -17.30 -11.25 -34.54
CA ARG A 686 -17.47 -11.12 -36.00
C ARG A 686 -17.79 -12.47 -36.66
N ASN A 687 -17.32 -13.58 -36.07
CA ASN A 687 -17.61 -14.93 -36.56
C ASN A 687 -19.09 -15.33 -36.44
N ALA A 688 -19.91 -14.57 -35.70
CA ALA A 688 -21.35 -14.78 -35.64
C ALA A 688 -22.09 -14.12 -36.83
N ILE A 689 -21.46 -13.19 -37.55
CA ILE A 689 -22.10 -12.41 -38.62
C ILE A 689 -22.28 -13.24 -39.89
N GLN A 690 -21.26 -14.04 -40.26
CA GLN A 690 -21.31 -14.83 -41.50
C GLN A 690 -22.52 -15.79 -41.51
N LYS A 691 -22.70 -16.55 -40.42
CA LYS A 691 -23.83 -17.48 -40.29
C LYS A 691 -25.18 -16.78 -40.25
N LEU A 692 -25.24 -15.59 -39.65
CA LEU A 692 -26.44 -14.77 -39.66
C LEU A 692 -26.83 -14.35 -41.10
N ASN A 693 -25.85 -13.96 -41.92
CA ASN A 693 -26.10 -13.62 -43.32
C ASN A 693 -26.58 -14.83 -44.14
N GLU A 694 -25.98 -16.01 -43.94
CA GLU A 694 -26.43 -17.25 -44.59
C GLU A 694 -27.89 -17.58 -44.24
N ILE A 695 -28.29 -17.39 -42.99
CA ILE A 695 -29.68 -17.55 -42.55
C ILE A 695 -30.59 -16.54 -43.27
N PHE A 696 -30.19 -15.27 -43.35
CA PHE A 696 -30.96 -14.26 -44.06
C PHE A 696 -31.13 -14.58 -45.54
N GLU A 697 -30.07 -15.01 -46.23
CA GLU A 697 -30.15 -15.43 -47.63
C GLU A 697 -31.12 -16.60 -47.83
N LEU A 698 -31.10 -17.60 -46.95
CA LEU A 698 -32.00 -18.75 -47.04
C LEU A 698 -33.46 -18.37 -46.78
N ILE A 699 -33.70 -17.49 -45.81
CA ILE A 699 -35.05 -16.99 -45.52
C ILE A 699 -35.56 -16.16 -46.71
N LEU A 700 -34.73 -15.27 -47.25
CA LEU A 700 -35.10 -14.39 -48.37
C LEU A 700 -35.28 -15.13 -49.70
N LYS A 701 -34.73 -16.34 -49.86
CA LYS A 701 -34.99 -17.20 -51.03
C LYS A 701 -36.35 -17.91 -50.99
N LYS A 702 -36.98 -17.99 -49.82
CA LYS A 702 -38.31 -18.63 -49.63
C LYS A 702 -39.47 -17.63 -49.76
N TYR A 703 -39.17 -16.34 -49.81
CA TYR A 703 -40.06 -15.26 -50.20
C TYR A 703 -39.75 -14.84 -51.63
#